data_AF-A0A9W8DU15-F1
#
_entry.id   AF-A0A9W8DU15-F1
#
_cell.length_a   1.000
_cell.length_b   1.000
_cell.length_c   1.000
_cell.angle_alpha   90.00
_cell.angle_beta   90.00
_cell.angle_gamma   90.00
#
_symmetry.space_group_name_H-M   'P 1'
#
loop_
_entity.id
_entity.type
_entity.pdbx_description
1 polymer ?
#
loop_
_entity_poly.entity_id
_entity_poly.type
_entity_poly.pdbx_seq_one_letter_code
_entity_poly.pdbx_strand_id
1 'polypeptide(L)'
;MSSGSSSDPPQPSDKDPENEDSTVSDKVDPRALRRFSTTSTSSSLFINTLLPPIPEDDLPQHTPISEMSPDTPTIQPTGEGIRSLKNKYMANTSNRMSLPLLVSKGYTGQDQPDSEKGQNFASKDSQKDGTGISCFGVAFGSKAKKDVYEEKQRLNNNRPKWWPQICCCGPRLFGLIVIVSLACLAVMLYFVVPRMPQITIESVKPLERAIVEWKPNKPSYGLGVLSEVSYTIDSKNYYPLWVDNIHLTATAGYEKGEKVADAVIQKFQIGSKETLSQRFTFNVSYVTDSLEDVTLKELLQNCAPVEATVDPGLRRNQNTSTPFMLHINMALSVKGLSWANGVSEKVQFDKITRRIIKLCDGLDTNYVDAAAVAQKVISGVYQGVTTVELDNLAAETAAYMTVQHPDYAILAARIAISNLQKETHSKFSEVVEALHSYINPKNNKHSPMIADSIYEIIKKNADQLDAAIDYNRDFNYNYFGFKTLERSYLLRINGKVAERPQHLIMRVAVGIHGEDISAAIETYNLMSQKFFTHASPTLFNAGTPRPQMSSCFLLTMKDDSIDGIYDTLKTCAMISKSAGGIGLNVHCIRSTGSYIAGTNGTSNGLVPMLRVFNNTARYVDQGGNKRPGAFAIYIEPWHSDIFEFLDLRKNHGKEESRARDLFYALWIPDLFMERVVNNGEWSLFCPNEAQNLHEVWGEEFEVLYKKYEATPGLARRTIPAQKLWFAILDAQIETGNPFMLYKDACNRKSNHQNLGTIKCSNLCTEIVEYSSPDEVAVCNLASICLPAFVKSKTEYDFQALHDVVKVITRNLNKIIDVNYYPVEEARRSNVRHRPIGLGVQGLADTFIKLRMPFESEEARVLNRDIFETIYHAALEASCELAAKYGPYETYQGSPVSKGILQPDMWDVKPTDRWDWLSLRRNIAKNGVRNSLLVAPMPTASTSQIMGWNEAFEPYTSNLYTRRVLAGEFQVVNQWLLRDLVELGLWDDNMRQKLIAHNGSVQSIPEIPEDLKKLYRTVYEIKQKVVIDLAADRGAFIDQSQSLNIHMDGPDYNKLTSMHFYGWKKGLKTGMYYLRTKPAADAIKFTIDAANLKQKAPNNMADRRASMGSSKAGDKPGEADEKINSDAQMMCSIENGDACMMCSG
;
A
#
# COMPACT_ATOMS: atom_id res chain seq x y z
N MET A 1 -24.72 -41.59 -34.64
CA MET A 1 -25.35 -42.39 -35.72
C MET A 1 -24.46 -42.35 -36.96
N SER A 2 -24.70 -43.20 -37.97
CA SER A 2 -23.83 -43.56 -39.13
C SER A 2 -23.75 -42.51 -40.28
N SER A 3 -22.90 -42.57 -41.33
CA SER A 3 -21.93 -43.57 -41.89
C SER A 3 -20.56 -42.89 -42.27
N GLY A 4 -19.65 -43.22 -43.22
CA GLY A 4 -19.46 -44.18 -44.36
C GLY A 4 -18.64 -43.51 -45.53
N SER A 5 -17.94 -44.12 -46.51
CA SER A 5 -17.35 -45.47 -46.76
C SER A 5 -16.55 -45.52 -48.11
N SER A 6 -15.68 -46.54 -48.36
CA SER A 6 -15.03 -46.99 -49.66
C SER A 6 -14.04 -46.04 -50.42
N SER A 7 -13.06 -46.46 -51.27
CA SER A 7 -12.23 -47.71 -51.48
C SER A 7 -11.06 -47.51 -52.52
N ASP A 8 -10.08 -48.44 -52.57
CA ASP A 8 -8.75 -48.53 -53.30
C ASP A 8 -8.73 -49.00 -54.80
N PRO A 9 -7.58 -49.29 -55.53
CA PRO A 9 -6.15 -48.79 -55.60
C PRO A 9 -5.66 -48.46 -57.08
N PRO A 10 -4.66 -49.08 -57.83
CA PRO A 10 -3.20 -49.40 -57.64
C PRO A 10 -2.16 -49.08 -58.84
N GLN A 11 -0.87 -48.77 -58.54
CA GLN A 11 0.44 -49.15 -59.20
C GLN A 11 0.76 -49.04 -60.75
N PRO A 12 1.99 -49.31 -61.31
CA PRO A 12 3.39 -49.55 -60.79
C PRO A 12 4.61 -48.85 -61.52
N SER A 13 5.86 -49.14 -61.05
CA SER A 13 7.20 -49.08 -61.75
C SER A 13 7.91 -47.70 -61.95
N ASP A 14 9.22 -47.55 -62.26
CA ASP A 14 10.35 -48.48 -62.60
C ASP A 14 11.78 -47.94 -62.25
N LYS A 15 12.75 -48.86 -62.05
CA LYS A 15 14.25 -48.85 -62.17
C LYS A 15 15.29 -48.09 -61.28
N ASP A 16 16.30 -48.91 -60.95
CA ASP A 16 17.60 -48.78 -60.25
C ASP A 16 18.79 -48.78 -61.29
N PRO A 17 20.11 -48.94 -60.98
CA PRO A 17 20.85 -49.27 -59.73
C PRO A 17 21.71 -48.06 -59.25
N GLU A 18 22.96 -48.06 -58.74
CA GLU A 18 24.13 -48.97 -58.49
C GLU A 18 25.11 -48.17 -57.57
N ASN A 19 26.05 -48.60 -56.72
CA ASN A 19 26.48 -49.77 -55.89
C ASN A 19 27.51 -49.17 -54.86
N GLU A 20 28.24 -49.77 -53.90
CA GLU A 20 28.49 -51.06 -53.20
C GLU A 20 29.35 -50.63 -51.97
N ASP A 21 29.44 -51.22 -50.76
CA ASP A 21 28.67 -52.15 -49.89
C ASP A 21 29.04 -51.69 -48.43
N SER A 22 28.77 -52.26 -47.25
CA SER A 22 28.23 -53.51 -46.67
C SER A 22 27.80 -53.16 -45.20
N THR A 23 27.31 -53.95 -44.24
CA THR A 23 26.57 -55.23 -43.97
C THR A 23 26.55 -55.34 -42.42
N VAL A 24 25.63 -55.91 -41.63
CA VAL A 24 24.33 -56.63 -41.70
C VAL A 24 23.91 -56.78 -40.20
N SER A 25 22.67 -56.83 -39.70
CA SER A 25 21.26 -56.61 -40.11
C SER A 25 20.43 -56.41 -38.79
N ASP A 26 19.09 -56.36 -38.65
CA ASP A 26 17.93 -56.56 -39.54
C ASP A 26 16.63 -55.87 -38.98
N LYS A 27 15.49 -56.19 -39.60
CA LYS A 27 14.03 -55.96 -39.31
C LYS A 27 13.54 -55.75 -37.85
N VAL A 28 12.50 -54.94 -37.51
CA VAL A 28 11.12 -54.67 -38.05
C VAL A 28 10.08 -55.72 -37.57
N ASP A 29 8.82 -55.46 -37.09
CA ASP A 29 7.84 -54.34 -37.21
C ASP A 29 6.95 -54.13 -35.91
N PRO A 30 6.09 -53.07 -35.74
CA PRO A 30 5.38 -52.76 -34.48
C PRO A 30 3.80 -52.78 -34.49
N ARG A 31 3.19 -52.58 -33.29
CA ARG A 31 1.77 -52.23 -32.94
C ARG A 31 0.65 -53.31 -32.88
N ALA A 32 0.12 -53.56 -31.67
CA ALA A 32 -1.32 -53.53 -31.26
C ALA A 32 -1.43 -53.83 -29.73
N LEU A 33 -2.23 -53.24 -28.82
CA LEU A 33 -3.59 -52.64 -28.75
C LEU A 33 -4.78 -53.62 -28.59
N ARG A 34 -5.15 -54.01 -27.34
CA ARG A 34 -6.47 -53.74 -26.68
C ARG A 34 -6.83 -54.63 -25.45
N ARG A 35 -7.41 -53.95 -24.44
CA ARG A 35 -8.54 -54.33 -23.53
C ARG A 35 -8.58 -55.70 -22.83
N PHE A 36 -8.72 -55.64 -21.49
CA PHE A 36 -9.79 -56.19 -20.61
C PHE A 36 -9.17 -56.22 -19.19
N SER A 37 -9.79 -55.98 -18.04
CA SER A 37 -11.02 -55.32 -17.55
C SER A 37 -11.16 -55.73 -16.06
N THR A 38 -11.80 -54.90 -15.23
CA THR A 38 -12.52 -55.28 -13.98
C THR A 38 -11.78 -55.97 -12.81
N THR A 39 -12.17 -55.54 -11.59
CA THR A 39 -12.16 -56.27 -10.30
C THR A 39 -10.80 -56.70 -9.70
N SER A 40 -10.58 -56.66 -8.37
CA SER A 40 -11.31 -56.05 -7.23
C SER A 40 -10.45 -56.15 -5.95
N THR A 41 -10.93 -55.63 -4.80
CA THR A 41 -10.63 -56.09 -3.41
C THR A 41 -9.14 -56.16 -2.98
N SER A 42 -8.65 -55.35 -2.05
CA SER A 42 -8.82 -55.48 -0.57
C SER A 42 -8.25 -56.82 0.00
N SER A 43 -7.63 -56.91 1.18
CA SER A 43 -7.71 -56.04 2.36
C SER A 43 -6.43 -56.04 3.23
N SER A 44 -6.35 -55.03 4.12
CA SER A 44 -5.45 -54.90 5.28
C SER A 44 -5.53 -56.01 6.34
N LEU A 45 -4.43 -56.26 7.08
CA LEU A 45 -4.28 -56.53 8.55
C LEU A 45 -2.75 -56.77 8.81
N PHE A 46 -2.06 -56.12 9.76
CA PHE A 46 -2.01 -56.36 11.23
C PHE A 46 -1.48 -57.79 11.61
N ILE A 47 -0.62 -58.04 12.63
CA ILE A 47 -0.19 -57.25 13.81
C ILE A 47 1.13 -57.80 14.45
N ASN A 48 1.88 -56.98 15.23
CA ASN A 48 2.90 -57.37 16.26
C ASN A 48 4.21 -58.10 15.81
N THR A 49 5.34 -58.20 16.56
CA THR A 49 5.70 -57.84 17.97
C THR A 49 7.24 -57.66 18.20
N LEU A 50 7.62 -57.08 19.35
CA LEU A 50 8.86 -57.31 20.18
C LEU A 50 10.22 -56.64 19.85
N LEU A 51 10.98 -56.45 20.94
CA LEU A 51 12.36 -55.93 21.16
C LEU A 51 12.95 -56.69 22.38
N PRO A 52 14.24 -56.54 22.77
CA PRO A 52 15.52 -56.54 22.04
C PRO A 52 16.41 -57.74 22.53
N PRO A 53 17.75 -57.82 22.26
CA PRO A 53 18.74 -57.27 23.21
C PRO A 53 20.12 -56.84 22.60
N ILE A 54 21.09 -56.53 23.47
CA ILE A 54 22.52 -56.18 23.26
C ILE A 54 23.34 -56.73 24.48
N PRO A 55 24.68 -56.98 24.44
CA PRO A 55 25.73 -55.91 24.50
C PRO A 55 27.15 -56.30 23.96
N GLU A 56 28.19 -55.58 24.41
CA GLU A 56 29.64 -55.95 24.59
C GLU A 56 30.62 -56.06 23.39
N ASP A 57 31.96 -55.93 23.56
CA ASP A 57 32.78 -54.79 24.09
C ASP A 57 34.32 -54.97 23.88
N ASP A 58 35.11 -53.96 24.30
CA ASP A 58 36.52 -54.01 24.78
C ASP A 58 37.77 -53.82 23.84
N LEU A 59 38.94 -53.58 24.48
CA LEU A 59 40.21 -52.92 24.03
C LEU A 59 41.36 -53.95 23.67
N PRO A 60 42.72 -53.66 23.53
CA PRO A 60 43.53 -52.42 23.73
C PRO A 60 44.84 -52.15 22.86
N GLN A 61 45.53 -51.02 23.16
CA GLN A 61 47.01 -50.82 23.31
C GLN A 61 48.07 -50.49 22.19
N HIS A 62 48.99 -49.58 22.59
CA HIS A 62 50.45 -49.42 22.28
C HIS A 62 51.02 -48.58 21.08
N THR A 63 52.35 -48.29 21.18
CA THR A 63 53.19 -47.19 20.56
C THR A 63 54.59 -47.75 20.12
N PRO A 64 55.71 -47.01 19.81
CA PRO A 64 56.05 -45.58 19.60
C PRO A 64 57.02 -45.29 18.38
N ILE A 65 57.83 -44.19 18.41
CA ILE A 65 59.10 -43.88 17.63
C ILE A 65 58.90 -43.29 16.21
N SER A 66 59.51 -42.20 15.67
CA SER A 66 60.42 -41.06 16.00
C SER A 66 60.47 -40.15 14.70
N GLU A 67 61.20 -39.05 14.45
CA GLU A 67 62.47 -38.45 14.92
C GLU A 67 62.51 -36.89 14.85
N MET A 68 63.47 -36.32 15.58
CA MET A 68 64.29 -35.11 15.33
C MET A 68 63.73 -33.65 15.32
N SER A 69 64.61 -32.79 15.84
CA SER A 69 64.68 -31.32 15.87
C SER A 69 66.04 -30.92 15.20
N PRO A 70 66.65 -29.70 15.32
CA PRO A 70 66.30 -28.47 16.04
C PRO A 70 66.47 -27.16 15.23
N ASP A 71 66.18 -25.99 15.85
CA ASP A 71 67.21 -24.96 16.11
C ASP A 71 66.67 -23.76 16.93
N THR A 72 67.59 -23.06 17.60
CA THR A 72 67.46 -21.76 18.34
C THR A 72 68.81 -21.02 18.18
N PRO A 73 68.99 -19.71 18.47
CA PRO A 73 68.40 -18.87 19.55
C PRO A 73 67.89 -17.49 18.99
N THR A 74 68.00 -16.26 19.55
CA THR A 74 68.71 -15.67 20.71
C THR A 74 68.16 -14.28 21.12
N ILE A 75 68.50 -13.85 22.35
CA ILE A 75 68.68 -12.45 22.82
C ILE A 75 67.43 -11.57 23.14
N GLN A 76 67.60 -10.75 24.19
CA GLN A 76 66.65 -9.80 24.79
C GLN A 76 67.23 -8.33 24.70
N PRO A 77 67.09 -7.40 25.69
CA PRO A 77 66.07 -6.33 25.59
C PRO A 77 66.56 -4.90 25.88
N THR A 78 65.70 -3.91 25.61
CA THR A 78 65.64 -2.60 26.30
C THR A 78 64.18 -2.12 26.37
N GLY A 79 63.74 -1.28 27.32
CA GLY A 79 64.40 -0.78 28.52
C GLY A 79 63.76 0.55 28.99
N GLU A 80 63.49 0.67 30.31
CA GLU A 80 63.04 1.89 31.03
C GLU A 80 61.60 2.42 30.71
N GLY A 81 60.86 3.06 31.65
CA GLY A 81 61.18 3.30 33.07
C GLY A 81 60.02 3.80 33.97
N ILE A 82 59.59 2.95 34.90
CA ILE A 82 59.29 3.20 36.34
C ILE A 82 58.57 4.51 36.76
N ARG A 83 57.39 4.38 37.42
CA ARG A 83 57.16 4.92 38.81
C ARG A 83 55.88 4.46 39.53
N SER A 84 56.08 3.95 40.76
CA SER A 84 55.15 3.81 41.93
C SER A 84 53.85 2.98 41.75
N LEU A 85 53.55 1.88 42.46
CA LEU A 85 53.54 1.58 43.93
C LEU A 85 52.53 2.46 44.69
N LYS A 86 51.61 1.97 45.55
CA LYS A 86 51.28 0.68 46.22
C LYS A 86 49.73 0.66 46.47
N ASN A 87 48.97 -0.34 46.95
CA ASN A 87 49.04 -1.65 47.64
C ASN A 87 47.69 -2.39 47.35
N LYS A 88 47.35 -3.67 47.66
CA LYS A 88 47.95 -4.88 48.26
C LYS A 88 47.26 -6.13 47.61
N TYR A 89 47.92 -7.25 47.29
CA TYR A 89 48.11 -8.51 48.07
C TYR A 89 46.83 -9.19 48.64
N MET A 90 46.59 -10.52 48.51
CA MET A 90 47.24 -11.60 47.71
C MET A 90 46.46 -12.96 47.74
N ALA A 91 46.74 -13.84 46.75
CA ALA A 91 46.85 -15.32 46.81
C ALA A 91 45.65 -16.27 47.16
N ASN A 92 45.31 -17.19 46.22
CA ASN A 92 45.54 -18.67 46.21
C ASN A 92 45.51 -19.50 47.53
N THR A 93 45.05 -20.77 47.62
CA THR A 93 44.56 -21.78 46.62
C THR A 93 43.83 -22.99 47.27
N SER A 94 42.97 -23.68 46.48
CA SER A 94 42.67 -25.14 46.44
C SER A 94 41.99 -25.94 47.60
N ASN A 95 40.98 -26.74 47.21
CA ASN A 95 40.56 -28.09 47.68
C ASN A 95 40.10 -28.39 49.14
N ARG A 96 38.82 -28.80 49.33
CA ARG A 96 38.41 -30.21 49.66
C ARG A 96 36.90 -30.44 50.00
N MET A 97 36.40 -31.62 49.56
CA MET A 97 35.52 -32.60 50.24
C MET A 97 34.01 -32.37 50.59
N SER A 98 33.22 -33.36 50.13
CA SER A 98 32.24 -34.21 50.87
C SER A 98 30.73 -33.86 51.02
N LEU A 99 29.93 -34.95 51.00
CA LEU A 99 28.47 -35.06 51.17
C LEU A 99 27.99 -34.90 52.63
N PRO A 100 26.66 -34.84 52.84
CA PRO A 100 26.00 -35.96 53.56
C PRO A 100 24.92 -36.69 52.74
N LEU A 101 24.40 -37.79 53.30
CA LEU A 101 23.63 -38.87 52.65
C LEU A 101 22.38 -39.26 53.50
N LEU A 102 21.42 -39.98 52.89
CA LEU A 102 20.34 -40.77 53.53
C LEU A 102 19.24 -39.95 54.27
N VAL A 103 18.01 -40.43 54.55
CA VAL A 103 17.33 -41.74 54.43
C VAL A 103 15.92 -41.56 53.81
N SER A 104 15.40 -42.55 53.08
CA SER A 104 14.00 -42.64 52.63
C SER A 104 13.10 -43.53 53.52
N LYS A 105 11.89 -43.08 53.87
CA LYS A 105 10.70 -43.84 54.31
C LYS A 105 9.48 -42.90 54.17
N GLY A 106 8.31 -43.27 53.64
CA GLY A 106 7.86 -44.56 53.11
C GLY A 106 6.80 -45.22 54.01
N TYR A 107 5.52 -45.05 53.68
CA TYR A 107 4.42 -45.93 54.11
C TYR A 107 3.25 -45.87 53.12
N THR A 108 2.73 -47.04 52.78
CA THR A 108 1.51 -47.25 51.99
C THR A 108 0.32 -47.54 52.90
N GLY A 109 -0.89 -47.18 52.48
CA GLY A 109 -2.13 -47.60 53.11
C GLY A 109 -3.30 -47.49 52.13
N GLN A 110 -3.80 -48.64 51.67
CA GLN A 110 -5.14 -48.74 51.09
C GLN A 110 -6.13 -48.95 52.24
N ASP A 111 -7.37 -48.50 52.08
CA ASP A 111 -8.54 -49.33 52.43
C ASP A 111 -9.84 -48.76 51.81
N GLN A 112 -10.84 -49.63 51.72
CA GLN A 112 -12.19 -49.48 51.17
C GLN A 112 -13.14 -50.32 52.09
N PRO A 113 -14.49 -50.36 51.95
CA PRO A 113 -15.39 -49.65 51.04
C PRO A 113 -16.62 -49.04 51.78
N ASP A 114 -17.83 -49.21 51.22
CA ASP A 114 -19.19 -49.01 51.79
C ASP A 114 -19.67 -47.56 52.01
N SER A 115 -20.76 -47.06 51.40
CA SER A 115 -22.20 -47.47 51.40
C SER A 115 -22.95 -47.00 52.66
N GLU A 116 -24.23 -46.61 52.66
CA GLU A 116 -25.36 -46.89 51.76
C GLU A 116 -26.55 -45.90 51.99
N LYS A 117 -27.52 -45.78 51.05
CA LYS A 117 -28.87 -45.09 51.18
C LYS A 117 -28.81 -43.56 51.47
N GLY A 118 -29.80 -42.70 51.20
CA GLY A 118 -31.20 -42.68 50.69
C GLY A 118 -31.83 -41.34 51.19
N GLN A 119 -32.85 -40.66 50.63
CA GLN A 119 -33.93 -40.99 49.68
C GLN A 119 -34.43 -39.74 48.91
N ASN A 120 -35.16 -39.98 47.81
CA ASN A 120 -36.37 -39.35 47.21
C ASN A 120 -37.13 -38.26 48.02
N PHE A 121 -38.02 -37.39 47.48
CA PHE A 121 -38.64 -37.12 46.16
C PHE A 121 -38.54 -35.58 45.87
N ALA A 122 -38.63 -34.99 44.67
CA ALA A 122 -39.78 -34.86 43.73
C ALA A 122 -41.07 -34.25 44.35
N SER A 123 -41.89 -33.40 43.70
CA SER A 123 -41.87 -32.80 42.34
C SER A 123 -42.89 -31.65 42.21
N LYS A 124 -42.88 -30.90 41.09
CA LYS A 124 -43.96 -30.01 40.56
C LYS A 124 -44.15 -28.67 41.32
N ASP A 125 -44.77 -27.62 40.74
CA ASP A 125 -45.69 -27.57 39.58
C ASP A 125 -45.36 -26.51 38.49
N SER A 126 -46.29 -26.26 37.55
CA SER A 126 -46.07 -25.53 36.29
C SER A 126 -47.18 -24.52 35.93
N GLN A 127 -47.06 -23.83 34.77
CA GLN A 127 -48.02 -22.90 34.12
C GLN A 127 -48.12 -21.45 34.68
N LYS A 128 -48.61 -20.44 33.94
CA LYS A 128 -48.41 -20.03 32.52
C LYS A 128 -49.08 -18.65 32.27
N ASP A 129 -48.59 -17.88 31.28
CA ASP A 129 -49.22 -16.68 30.65
C ASP A 129 -49.54 -15.48 31.59
N GLY A 130 -49.72 -14.20 31.19
CA GLY A 130 -49.52 -13.47 29.93
C GLY A 130 -49.95 -11.98 30.03
N THR A 131 -49.56 -11.11 29.09
CA THR A 131 -49.89 -9.64 28.96
C THR A 131 -49.32 -8.69 30.06
N GLY A 132 -49.13 -7.38 29.87
CA GLY A 132 -49.12 -6.52 28.67
C GLY A 132 -49.44 -5.02 28.96
N ILE A 133 -48.72 -4.05 28.35
CA ILE A 133 -48.98 -2.57 28.38
C ILE A 133 -48.68 -1.91 29.78
N SER A 134 -48.35 -0.61 30.00
CA SER A 134 -48.42 0.67 29.25
C SER A 134 -47.11 1.53 29.28
N CYS A 135 -47.22 2.87 29.20
CA CYS A 135 -46.12 3.87 29.25
C CYS A 135 -46.38 5.02 30.26
N PHE A 136 -45.41 5.97 30.37
CA PHE A 136 -45.37 7.23 31.17
C PHE A 136 -45.19 7.09 32.71
N GLY A 137 -44.48 7.99 33.42
CA GLY A 137 -43.56 9.05 32.94
C GLY A 137 -43.16 10.12 34.00
N VAL A 138 -42.06 10.84 33.71
CA VAL A 138 -41.73 12.23 34.15
C VAL A 138 -41.25 12.53 35.61
N ALA A 139 -39.92 12.70 35.71
CA ALA A 139 -39.17 13.79 36.40
C ALA A 139 -38.97 13.87 37.94
N PHE A 140 -37.89 14.60 38.28
CA PHE A 140 -37.33 14.87 39.62
C PHE A 140 -37.81 16.22 40.22
N GLY A 141 -37.79 16.30 41.56
CA GLY A 141 -37.77 17.56 42.35
C GLY A 141 -36.70 17.46 43.47
N SER A 142 -36.16 18.58 43.98
CA SER A 142 -34.95 18.57 44.84
C SER A 142 -34.93 19.58 46.00
N LYS A 143 -33.96 19.41 46.92
CA LYS A 143 -33.66 20.16 48.17
C LYS A 143 -34.57 19.74 49.35
N ALA A 144 -34.18 19.84 50.63
CA ALA A 144 -33.15 20.65 51.32
C ALA A 144 -32.74 19.95 52.68
N LYS A 145 -31.84 20.38 53.59
CA LYS A 145 -30.82 21.46 53.74
C LYS A 145 -30.03 21.24 55.07
N LYS A 146 -28.74 21.70 55.17
CA LYS A 146 -28.07 22.24 56.41
C LYS A 146 -27.76 21.27 57.60
N ASP A 147 -26.88 21.51 58.59
CA ASP A 147 -25.92 22.60 59.01
C ASP A 147 -24.92 22.03 60.09
N VAL A 148 -23.81 22.65 60.58
CA VAL A 148 -22.74 23.52 60.00
C VAL A 148 -21.57 23.80 61.03
N TYR A 149 -20.32 23.94 60.54
CA TYR A 149 -19.15 24.73 61.07
C TYR A 149 -18.27 24.38 62.32
N GLU A 150 -16.94 24.63 62.14
CA GLU A 150 -15.89 25.25 63.04
C GLU A 150 -15.55 24.73 64.49
N GLU A 151 -14.38 24.97 65.13
CA GLU A 151 -13.04 25.54 64.74
C GLU A 151 -11.84 25.02 65.61
N LYS A 152 -10.74 24.55 64.95
CA LYS A 152 -9.25 24.74 65.15
C LYS A 152 -8.53 24.83 66.54
N GLN A 153 -7.29 24.28 66.57
CA GLN A 153 -6.15 24.44 67.54
C GLN A 153 -6.19 23.61 68.87
N ARG A 154 -5.10 23.34 69.64
CA ARG A 154 -3.70 23.88 69.76
C ARG A 154 -2.59 22.83 70.07
N LEU A 155 -1.38 23.07 69.52
CA LEU A 155 0.00 23.07 70.09
C LEU A 155 0.46 21.95 71.09
N ASN A 156 1.61 21.25 70.98
CA ASN A 156 3.04 21.56 70.66
C ASN A 156 3.95 21.90 71.89
N ASN A 157 4.97 21.06 72.19
CA ASN A 157 6.25 21.37 72.91
C ASN A 157 7.14 20.09 73.10
N ASN A 158 8.44 20.05 72.69
CA ASN A 158 9.70 20.32 73.48
C ASN A 158 10.04 19.25 74.57
N ARG A 159 11.28 18.76 74.86
CA ARG A 159 12.72 19.13 74.60
C ARG A 159 13.66 17.93 75.05
N PRO A 160 15.03 17.98 75.15
CA PRO A 160 16.11 18.68 74.39
C PRO A 160 17.46 17.88 74.16
N LYS A 161 18.37 18.41 73.30
CA LYS A 161 19.87 18.20 73.23
C LYS A 161 20.40 16.77 72.88
N TRP A 162 21.60 16.55 72.32
CA TRP A 162 22.82 17.37 72.11
C TRP A 162 23.28 17.48 70.62
N TRP A 163 24.42 18.14 70.37
CA TRP A 163 25.06 18.49 69.08
C TRP A 163 26.51 17.90 69.03
N PRO A 164 27.25 17.85 67.89
CA PRO A 164 27.40 18.94 66.92
C PRO A 164 27.27 18.59 65.41
N GLN A 165 27.29 19.64 64.58
CA GLN A 165 27.36 19.63 63.10
C GLN A 165 28.84 19.56 62.61
N ILE A 166 29.20 19.46 61.32
CA ILE A 166 29.02 20.44 60.22
C ILE A 166 29.28 19.80 58.83
N CYS A 167 28.70 20.42 57.78
CA CYS A 167 28.90 20.21 56.32
C CYS A 167 28.26 18.98 55.63
N CYS A 168 27.58 19.11 54.49
CA CYS A 168 26.93 20.31 53.91
C CYS A 168 25.96 19.96 52.74
N CYS A 169 24.69 20.42 52.81
CA CYS A 169 23.67 20.49 51.72
C CYS A 169 23.30 19.16 50.98
N GLY A 170 22.14 18.98 50.34
CA GLY A 170 20.89 19.76 50.24
C GLY A 170 19.81 18.92 49.50
N PRO A 171 18.50 19.09 49.72
CA PRO A 171 17.55 17.96 49.56
C PRO A 171 16.71 17.96 48.24
N ARG A 172 16.64 16.80 47.57
CA ARG A 172 15.62 16.50 46.53
C ARG A 172 15.31 15.00 46.42
N LEU A 173 14.13 14.55 46.90
CA LEU A 173 13.39 13.43 46.29
C LEU A 173 11.91 13.37 46.68
N PHE A 174 11.58 13.63 47.95
CA PHE A 174 10.20 13.47 48.48
C PHE A 174 9.15 14.46 47.94
N GLY A 175 9.56 15.46 47.15
CA GLY A 175 8.65 16.41 46.51
C GLY A 175 7.99 15.89 45.22
N LEU A 176 8.54 14.86 44.57
CA LEU A 176 8.12 14.51 43.19
C LEU A 176 6.74 13.84 43.12
N ILE A 177 6.42 12.98 44.09
CA ILE A 177 5.23 12.12 44.05
C ILE A 177 3.93 12.91 44.32
N VAL A 178 3.99 13.97 45.13
CA VAL A 178 2.84 14.85 45.41
C VAL A 178 2.55 15.82 44.25
N ILE A 179 3.57 16.20 43.47
CA ILE A 179 3.43 17.13 42.35
C ILE A 179 2.72 16.47 41.15
N VAL A 180 3.04 15.20 40.84
CA VAL A 180 2.47 14.51 39.66
C VAL A 180 0.95 14.32 39.78
N SER A 181 0.45 13.91 40.95
CA SER A 181 -0.99 13.68 41.15
C SER A 181 -1.83 14.98 41.12
N LEU A 182 -1.23 16.13 41.42
CA LEU A 182 -1.91 17.44 41.35
C LEU A 182 -1.82 18.07 39.95
N ALA A 183 -0.77 17.81 39.18
CA ALA A 183 -0.66 18.27 37.79
C ALA A 183 -1.79 17.73 36.90
N CYS A 184 -2.18 16.46 37.07
CA CYS A 184 -3.24 15.84 36.28
C CYS A 184 -4.64 16.45 36.53
N LEU A 185 -4.91 16.99 37.72
CA LEU A 185 -6.16 17.71 37.99
C LEU A 185 -6.16 19.14 37.43
N ALA A 186 -4.99 19.78 37.37
CA ALA A 186 -4.85 21.16 36.91
C ALA A 186 -5.08 21.32 35.38
N VAL A 187 -4.67 20.33 34.58
CA VAL A 187 -4.87 20.34 33.12
C VAL A 187 -6.34 20.15 32.74
N MET A 188 -7.10 19.36 33.52
CA MET A 188 -8.51 19.05 33.26
C MET A 188 -9.50 20.17 33.62
N LEU A 189 -9.05 21.24 34.31
CA LEU A 189 -9.94 22.28 34.86
C LEU A 189 -9.59 23.71 34.42
N TYR A 190 -8.66 23.89 33.46
CA TYR A 190 -8.27 25.23 32.99
C TYR A 190 -9.08 25.75 31.77
N PHE A 191 -9.92 24.90 31.17
CA PHE A 191 -10.92 25.33 30.20
C PHE A 191 -12.28 25.54 30.92
N VAL A 192 -12.93 26.70 30.67
CA VAL A 192 -14.16 27.24 31.32
C VAL A 192 -13.93 27.99 32.67
N VAL A 193 -13.14 29.09 32.77
CA VAL A 193 -13.46 30.53 32.45
C VAL A 193 -14.65 31.11 33.27
N PRO A 194 -14.71 32.37 33.82
CA PRO A 194 -13.72 33.49 34.04
C PRO A 194 -13.75 34.26 35.43
N ARG A 195 -12.78 35.17 35.73
CA ARG A 195 -12.95 36.65 36.06
C ARG A 195 -11.90 37.37 36.97
N MET A 196 -11.29 38.44 36.43
CA MET A 196 -11.06 39.82 37.01
C MET A 196 -10.21 40.02 38.31
N PRO A 197 -9.80 41.27 38.71
CA PRO A 197 -10.01 42.61 38.11
C PRO A 197 -8.78 43.55 37.92
N GLN A 198 -8.90 44.51 36.97
CA GLN A 198 -8.39 45.91 36.96
C GLN A 198 -6.87 46.22 37.19
N ILE A 199 -6.27 47.26 36.58
CA ILE A 199 -6.63 48.69 36.54
C ILE A 199 -6.75 49.26 35.11
N THR A 200 -7.85 50.02 34.92
CA THR A 200 -8.31 51.01 33.90
C THR A 200 -7.38 51.49 32.76
N ILE A 201 -7.89 51.93 31.60
CA ILE A 201 -9.00 52.90 31.39
C ILE A 201 -10.06 52.50 30.32
N GLU A 202 -11.33 52.79 30.66
CA GLU A 202 -12.57 53.04 29.86
C GLU A 202 -12.97 52.19 28.64
N SER A 203 -13.76 51.15 28.94
CA SER A 203 -15.12 50.86 28.43
C SER A 203 -15.56 51.13 26.97
N VAL A 204 -16.09 50.08 26.31
CA VAL A 204 -17.46 49.99 25.74
C VAL A 204 -17.98 48.52 25.91
N LYS A 205 -19.30 48.26 25.87
CA LYS A 205 -19.93 46.93 26.01
C LYS A 205 -20.42 46.34 24.66
N PRO A 206 -20.57 45.00 24.55
CA PRO A 206 -21.09 44.32 23.36
C PRO A 206 -22.64 44.30 23.28
N LEU A 207 -23.17 43.84 22.14
CA LEU A 207 -24.59 43.67 21.83
C LEU A 207 -24.89 42.23 21.34
N GLU A 208 -26.12 41.76 21.50
CA GLU A 208 -26.50 40.33 21.40
C GLU A 208 -26.94 39.88 20.00
N ARG A 209 -26.94 38.56 19.75
CA ARG A 209 -27.60 37.94 18.59
C ARG A 209 -29.10 37.80 18.84
N ALA A 210 -29.92 38.14 17.85
CA ALA A 210 -31.28 37.63 17.73
C ALA A 210 -31.33 36.46 16.72
N ILE A 211 -32.18 35.47 16.98
CA ILE A 211 -32.49 34.36 16.07
C ILE A 211 -34.00 34.38 15.82
N VAL A 212 -34.42 34.23 14.57
CA VAL A 212 -35.83 34.08 14.17
C VAL A 212 -35.95 32.94 13.18
N GLU A 213 -36.83 31.98 13.46
CA GLU A 213 -37.09 30.81 12.62
C GLU A 213 -37.98 31.15 11.41
N TRP A 214 -37.86 30.38 10.34
CA TRP A 214 -38.87 30.30 9.28
C TRP A 214 -39.81 29.12 9.53
N LYS A 215 -41.11 29.28 9.26
CA LYS A 215 -42.10 28.19 9.32
C LYS A 215 -42.88 28.08 8.00
N PRO A 216 -42.93 26.90 7.37
CA PRO A 216 -43.60 26.73 6.09
C PRO A 216 -45.12 26.59 6.26
N ASN A 217 -45.91 27.53 5.74
CA ASN A 217 -47.18 27.25 5.05
C ASN A 217 -47.88 28.52 4.50
N LYS A 218 -48.13 28.53 3.17
CA LYS A 218 -48.98 29.46 2.40
C LYS A 218 -48.52 30.95 2.30
N PRO A 219 -49.00 31.70 1.28
CA PRO A 219 -48.13 32.67 0.60
C PRO A 219 -48.52 34.15 0.77
N SER A 220 -47.54 34.99 1.11
CA SER A 220 -47.56 36.45 0.86
C SER A 220 -46.15 37.05 0.96
N TYR A 221 -45.93 38.18 0.29
CA TYR A 221 -44.67 38.91 0.18
C TYR A 221 -43.97 39.24 1.51
N GLY A 222 -42.64 39.13 1.56
CA GLY A 222 -41.78 39.62 2.64
C GLY A 222 -40.31 39.65 2.22
N LEU A 223 -39.56 40.69 2.63
CA LEU A 223 -38.13 40.83 2.32
C LEU A 223 -37.24 40.15 3.36
N GLY A 224 -36.11 39.61 2.90
CA GLY A 224 -34.92 39.32 3.69
C GLY A 224 -33.68 39.56 2.85
N VAL A 225 -32.63 40.15 3.43
CA VAL A 225 -31.34 40.41 2.76
C VAL A 225 -30.22 39.90 3.67
N LEU A 226 -29.35 39.07 3.11
CA LEU A 226 -28.05 38.72 3.68
C LEU A 226 -26.97 39.34 2.79
N SER A 227 -26.09 40.12 3.41
CA SER A 227 -24.91 40.69 2.76
C SER A 227 -23.71 40.48 3.68
N GLU A 228 -22.83 39.56 3.31
CA GLU A 228 -21.56 39.36 4.00
C GLU A 228 -20.55 40.37 3.46
N VAL A 229 -19.79 41.01 4.36
CA VAL A 229 -18.79 42.03 4.01
C VAL A 229 -17.45 41.59 4.57
N SER A 230 -16.60 41.07 3.70
CA SER A 230 -15.25 40.63 4.04
C SER A 230 -14.22 41.72 3.70
N TYR A 231 -13.28 41.94 4.62
CA TYR A 231 -12.09 42.76 4.41
C TYR A 231 -10.86 41.99 4.89
N THR A 232 -9.76 42.10 4.16
CA THR A 232 -8.51 41.40 4.46
C THR A 232 -7.44 42.42 4.79
N ILE A 233 -6.85 42.31 5.98
CA ILE A 233 -5.66 43.07 6.39
C ILE A 233 -4.56 42.05 6.62
N ASP A 234 -3.55 42.04 5.75
CA ASP A 234 -2.32 41.28 6.01
C ASP A 234 -1.45 42.04 7.01
N SER A 235 -0.82 41.32 7.94
CA SER A 235 -0.26 41.91 9.16
C SER A 235 0.99 41.17 9.65
N LYS A 236 2.08 41.22 8.87
CA LYS A 236 3.43 40.81 9.30
C LYS A 236 4.53 41.80 8.88
N ASN A 237 4.49 43.01 9.46
CA ASN A 237 5.65 43.64 10.12
C ASN A 237 5.25 44.98 10.78
N TYR A 238 5.96 45.38 11.83
CA TYR A 238 5.75 46.65 12.52
C TYR A 238 6.46 47.80 11.80
N TYR A 239 5.70 48.77 11.30
CA TYR A 239 5.85 50.23 11.54
C TYR A 239 4.58 50.93 11.02
N PRO A 240 4.17 52.10 11.54
CA PRO A 240 2.91 52.73 11.15
C PRO A 240 3.06 53.57 9.88
N LEU A 241 2.01 53.59 9.03
CA LEU A 241 1.35 54.79 8.47
C LEU A 241 0.49 54.44 7.22
N TRP A 242 -0.62 55.19 7.06
CA TRP A 242 -1.52 55.34 5.89
C TRP A 242 -2.17 54.09 5.26
N VAL A 243 -3.51 54.11 5.20
CA VAL A 243 -4.36 53.22 4.36
C VAL A 243 -5.11 54.11 3.37
N ASP A 244 -4.55 54.31 2.18
CA ASP A 244 -5.03 55.33 1.24
C ASP A 244 -6.22 54.92 0.36
N ASN A 245 -6.55 53.62 0.29
CA ASN A 245 -7.67 53.10 -0.50
C ASN A 245 -8.44 52.00 0.24
N ILE A 246 -9.77 52.05 0.14
CA ILE A 246 -10.69 50.98 0.56
C ILE A 246 -11.46 50.52 -0.67
N HIS A 247 -11.33 49.25 -1.04
CA HIS A 247 -12.15 48.65 -2.09
C HIS A 247 -13.39 47.99 -1.48
N LEU A 248 -14.56 48.34 -2.02
CA LEU A 248 -15.85 47.71 -1.71
C LEU A 248 -16.34 46.99 -2.96
N THR A 249 -16.47 45.66 -2.87
CA THR A 249 -17.03 44.82 -3.93
C THR A 249 -18.45 44.43 -3.54
N ALA A 250 -19.43 44.77 -4.38
CA ALA A 250 -20.84 44.44 -4.16
C ALA A 250 -21.38 43.61 -5.33
N THR A 251 -21.68 42.35 -5.08
CA THR A 251 -22.22 41.42 -6.09
C THR A 251 -23.74 41.37 -5.97
N ALA A 252 -24.46 41.86 -7.00
CA ALA A 252 -25.92 41.95 -7.00
C ALA A 252 -26.55 41.08 -8.11
N GLY A 253 -27.62 40.38 -7.78
CA GLY A 253 -28.44 39.64 -8.75
C GLY A 253 -29.27 40.56 -9.67
N TYR A 254 -29.71 39.99 -10.79
CA TYR A 254 -30.06 40.64 -12.08
C TYR A 254 -31.15 41.75 -12.10
N GLU A 255 -31.75 42.14 -10.97
CA GLU A 255 -32.89 43.09 -10.92
C GLU A 255 -32.73 44.29 -9.96
N LYS A 256 -31.65 44.38 -9.17
CA LYS A 256 -31.64 45.26 -7.97
C LYS A 256 -30.45 46.23 -7.83
N GLY A 257 -29.76 46.54 -8.93
CA GLY A 257 -28.59 47.44 -8.93
C GLY A 257 -28.85 48.83 -8.33
N GLU A 258 -29.80 49.59 -8.90
CA GLU A 258 -30.00 51.01 -8.54
C GLU A 258 -30.40 51.23 -7.07
N LYS A 259 -31.34 50.44 -6.56
CA LYS A 259 -31.92 50.62 -5.22
C LYS A 259 -30.96 50.33 -4.06
N VAL A 260 -29.77 49.79 -4.34
CA VAL A 260 -28.70 49.62 -3.33
C VAL A 260 -27.90 50.92 -3.15
N ALA A 261 -27.73 51.73 -4.19
CA ALA A 261 -26.93 52.96 -4.11
C ALA A 261 -27.57 54.03 -3.20
N ASP A 262 -28.85 54.37 -3.45
CA ASP A 262 -29.57 55.38 -2.67
C ASP A 262 -29.68 55.01 -1.18
N ALA A 263 -29.89 53.73 -0.90
CA ALA A 263 -29.99 53.19 0.46
C ALA A 263 -28.69 53.26 1.25
N VAL A 264 -27.53 53.32 0.58
CA VAL A 264 -26.23 53.59 1.21
C VAL A 264 -26.05 55.09 1.45
N ILE A 265 -26.35 55.93 0.45
CA ILE A 265 -26.16 57.39 0.51
C ILE A 265 -26.97 58.01 1.67
N GLN A 266 -28.23 57.60 1.86
CA GLN A 266 -29.06 58.11 2.97
C GLN A 266 -28.55 57.68 4.36
N LYS A 267 -27.82 56.57 4.46
CA LYS A 267 -27.49 55.93 5.74
C LYS A 267 -26.25 56.50 6.45
N PHE A 268 -25.44 57.27 5.74
CA PHE A 268 -24.14 57.80 6.23
C PHE A 268 -24.09 59.32 6.46
N GLN A 269 -25.19 60.07 6.25
CA GLN A 269 -25.35 61.49 6.59
C GLN A 269 -24.10 62.39 6.40
N ILE A 270 -23.54 62.40 5.19
CA ILE A 270 -22.33 63.20 4.90
C ILE A 270 -22.70 64.69 4.78
N GLY A 271 -22.44 65.45 5.84
CA GLY A 271 -22.50 66.91 5.87
C GLY A 271 -21.47 67.58 4.97
N SER A 272 -21.67 68.87 4.70
CA SER A 272 -20.88 69.63 3.71
C SER A 272 -19.43 69.88 4.11
N LYS A 273 -18.52 69.89 3.11
CA LYS A 273 -17.26 70.68 2.98
C LYS A 273 -16.43 70.83 4.27
N GLU A 274 -15.19 70.35 4.35
CA GLU A 274 -14.10 70.57 3.38
C GLU A 274 -13.08 69.41 3.33
N THR A 275 -12.28 69.39 2.26
CA THR A 275 -11.00 68.66 2.13
C THR A 275 -10.99 67.14 2.39
N LEU A 276 -11.45 66.35 1.42
CA LEU A 276 -10.89 65.00 1.19
C LEU A 276 -11.11 64.56 -0.27
N SER A 277 -10.02 64.34 -1.00
CA SER A 277 -10.05 63.96 -2.41
C SER A 277 -9.81 62.45 -2.59
N GLN A 278 -10.87 61.64 -2.56
CA GLN A 278 -10.80 60.22 -2.93
C GLN A 278 -11.63 59.96 -4.19
N ARG A 279 -10.99 59.34 -5.20
CA ARG A 279 -11.63 58.91 -6.45
C ARG A 279 -12.13 57.47 -6.29
N PHE A 280 -13.44 57.30 -6.10
CA PHE A 280 -14.07 55.98 -6.21
C PHE A 280 -14.09 55.54 -7.67
N THR A 281 -13.54 54.36 -7.95
CA THR A 281 -13.53 53.76 -9.29
C THR A 281 -14.38 52.50 -9.26
N PHE A 282 -15.54 52.53 -9.90
CA PHE A 282 -16.44 51.39 -10.01
C PHE A 282 -16.10 50.57 -11.25
N ASN A 283 -16.01 49.25 -11.10
CA ASN A 283 -15.74 48.33 -12.20
C ASN A 283 -16.96 47.42 -12.39
N VAL A 284 -17.67 47.57 -13.50
CA VAL A 284 -18.90 46.81 -13.81
C VAL A 284 -18.58 45.79 -14.90
N SER A 285 -18.32 44.55 -14.49
CA SER A 285 -18.11 43.43 -15.40
C SER A 285 -19.43 42.72 -15.69
N TYR A 286 -19.89 42.79 -16.93
CA TYR A 286 -21.05 42.05 -17.40
C TYR A 286 -20.67 40.59 -17.73
N VAL A 287 -21.52 39.65 -17.34
CA VAL A 287 -21.48 38.24 -17.79
C VAL A 287 -22.73 37.99 -18.62
N THR A 288 -22.56 37.54 -19.86
CA THR A 288 -23.67 37.37 -20.84
C THR A 288 -23.46 36.13 -21.73
N ASP A 289 -23.55 34.94 -21.13
CA ASP A 289 -23.56 33.67 -21.86
C ASP A 289 -24.98 33.29 -22.32
N SER A 290 -25.69 34.21 -22.97
CA SER A 290 -26.95 33.95 -23.69
C SER A 290 -27.24 35.06 -24.71
N LEU A 291 -27.32 34.70 -25.99
CA LEU A 291 -27.76 35.59 -27.08
C LEU A 291 -29.13 35.14 -27.61
N GLU A 292 -30.15 35.04 -26.74
CA GLU A 292 -31.54 34.79 -27.14
C GLU A 292 -32.54 35.09 -25.99
N ASP A 293 -32.75 36.39 -25.69
CA ASP A 293 -33.93 36.82 -24.93
C ASP A 293 -34.50 38.11 -25.54
N VAL A 294 -35.81 38.14 -25.74
CA VAL A 294 -36.52 39.16 -26.54
C VAL A 294 -36.67 40.48 -25.76
N THR A 295 -36.69 40.38 -24.43
CA THR A 295 -36.91 41.47 -23.47
C THR A 295 -35.95 42.65 -23.62
N LEU A 296 -34.68 42.42 -23.97
CA LEU A 296 -33.68 43.49 -24.12
C LEU A 296 -34.02 44.46 -25.28
N LYS A 297 -34.73 43.97 -26.30
CA LYS A 297 -35.05 44.75 -27.51
C LYS A 297 -36.18 45.75 -27.28
N GLU A 298 -37.16 45.39 -26.44
CA GLU A 298 -38.24 46.29 -26.01
C GLU A 298 -37.73 47.33 -24.99
N LEU A 299 -36.82 46.93 -24.08
CA LEU A 299 -36.14 47.85 -23.16
C LEU A 299 -35.38 48.97 -23.90
N LEU A 300 -34.62 48.63 -24.94
CA LEU A 300 -33.85 49.60 -25.72
C LEU A 300 -34.72 50.56 -26.56
N GLN A 301 -35.95 50.17 -26.92
CA GLN A 301 -36.86 51.05 -27.68
C GLN A 301 -37.58 52.10 -26.81
N ASN A 302 -37.68 51.90 -25.49
CA ASN A 302 -38.45 52.78 -24.61
C ASN A 302 -37.63 53.89 -23.91
N CYS A 303 -36.30 53.89 -24.05
CA CYS A 303 -35.41 54.71 -23.21
C CYS A 303 -34.50 55.71 -23.97
N ALA A 304 -34.70 55.95 -25.28
CA ALA A 304 -33.83 56.82 -26.07
C ALA A 304 -34.58 57.78 -27.03
N PRO A 305 -34.53 59.10 -26.79
CA PRO A 305 -34.91 60.08 -27.81
C PRO A 305 -33.76 60.35 -28.78
N VAL A 306 -33.88 59.78 -29.99
CA VAL A 306 -33.20 60.19 -31.25
C VAL A 306 -31.71 59.79 -31.43
N GLU A 307 -31.43 59.26 -32.62
CA GLU A 307 -30.12 59.06 -33.28
C GLU A 307 -29.02 58.23 -32.59
N ALA A 308 -29.13 56.90 -32.72
CA ALA A 308 -27.98 56.00 -32.81
C ALA A 308 -28.26 54.84 -33.79
N THR A 309 -27.62 54.84 -34.98
CA THR A 309 -27.67 53.72 -35.93
C THR A 309 -26.63 52.65 -35.59
N VAL A 310 -27.05 51.39 -35.55
CA VAL A 310 -26.17 50.24 -35.27
C VAL A 310 -25.51 49.73 -36.56
N ASP A 311 -24.18 49.82 -36.66
CA ASP A 311 -23.37 49.21 -37.72
C ASP A 311 -22.82 47.82 -37.25
N PRO A 312 -23.14 46.71 -37.94
CA PRO A 312 -22.60 45.39 -37.62
C PRO A 312 -21.10 45.17 -37.89
N GLY A 313 -20.39 46.10 -38.55
CA GLY A 313 -19.06 45.89 -39.12
C GLY A 313 -17.87 45.79 -38.15
N LEU A 314 -18.04 46.12 -36.86
CA LEU A 314 -16.95 46.56 -35.98
C LEU A 314 -16.06 45.46 -35.35
N ARG A 315 -16.07 44.21 -35.85
CA ARG A 315 -15.19 43.10 -35.40
C ARG A 315 -13.99 42.78 -36.30
N ARG A 316 -13.73 43.51 -37.39
CA ARG A 316 -12.61 43.21 -38.31
C ARG A 316 -11.41 44.17 -38.33
N ASN A 317 -11.50 45.38 -37.79
CA ASN A 317 -10.43 46.39 -37.86
C ASN A 317 -9.85 46.78 -36.49
N GLN A 318 -9.14 45.85 -35.82
CA GLN A 318 -8.21 46.16 -34.72
C GLN A 318 -6.76 45.73 -34.96
N ASN A 319 -6.48 44.95 -36.02
CA ASN A 319 -5.11 44.50 -36.36
C ASN A 319 -4.37 45.40 -37.37
N THR A 320 -4.88 46.60 -37.67
CA THR A 320 -4.30 47.48 -38.72
C THR A 320 -4.12 48.93 -38.23
N SER A 321 -3.33 49.11 -37.19
CA SER A 321 -2.68 50.40 -36.88
C SER A 321 -1.25 50.15 -36.41
N THR A 322 -0.27 50.59 -37.20
CA THR A 322 1.16 50.44 -36.89
C THR A 322 1.52 51.09 -35.54
N PRO A 323 2.26 50.40 -34.65
CA PRO A 323 2.68 50.97 -33.39
C PRO A 323 3.77 52.04 -33.63
N PHE A 324 3.40 53.31 -33.54
CA PHE A 324 4.37 54.38 -33.36
C PHE A 324 5.11 54.13 -32.04
N MET A 325 6.45 54.02 -32.08
CA MET A 325 7.26 53.80 -30.87
C MET A 325 7.27 55.05 -29.97
N LEU A 326 6.25 55.18 -29.11
CA LEU A 326 6.33 56.05 -27.95
C LEU A 326 7.10 55.32 -26.85
N HIS A 327 8.39 55.63 -26.71
CA HIS A 327 9.29 55.06 -25.70
C HIS A 327 8.95 55.58 -24.29
N ILE A 328 7.78 55.21 -23.76
CA ILE A 328 7.47 55.39 -22.34
C ILE A 328 8.24 54.31 -21.57
N ASN A 329 9.40 54.69 -21.04
CA ASN A 329 10.14 53.92 -20.05
C ASN A 329 9.37 53.93 -18.70
N MET A 330 8.22 53.26 -18.67
CA MET A 330 7.53 52.95 -17.43
C MET A 330 8.35 51.85 -16.74
N ALA A 331 9.27 52.27 -15.87
CA ALA A 331 10.10 51.36 -15.10
C ALA A 331 9.20 50.47 -14.22
N LEU A 332 9.02 49.22 -14.65
CA LEU A 332 8.34 48.18 -13.88
C LEU A 332 8.88 48.17 -12.45
N SER A 333 7.98 48.36 -11.47
CA SER A 333 8.35 48.33 -10.06
C SER A 333 9.09 47.03 -9.75
N VAL A 334 10.30 47.17 -9.25
CA VAL A 334 11.32 46.12 -9.37
C VAL A 334 11.03 45.01 -8.36
N LYS A 335 10.33 43.96 -8.82
CA LYS A 335 10.26 42.68 -8.10
C LYS A 335 11.69 42.15 -7.91
N GLY A 336 12.16 42.21 -6.67
CA GLY A 336 13.44 41.64 -6.24
C GLY A 336 13.27 40.18 -5.84
N LEU A 337 14.16 39.33 -6.36
CA LEU A 337 14.40 37.96 -5.90
C LEU A 337 15.35 38.00 -4.70
N SER A 338 15.07 37.21 -3.67
CA SER A 338 16.05 36.93 -2.62
C SER A 338 16.83 35.65 -2.95
N TRP A 339 18.17 35.75 -2.96
CA TRP A 339 19.06 34.59 -3.01
C TRP A 339 19.15 33.94 -1.62
N ALA A 340 19.49 32.65 -1.56
CA ALA A 340 19.70 31.91 -0.30
C ALA A 340 20.81 32.49 0.61
N ASN A 341 21.66 33.38 0.08
CA ASN A 341 22.69 34.13 0.81
C ASN A 341 22.26 35.55 1.22
N GLY A 342 20.98 35.91 1.06
CA GLY A 342 20.42 37.21 1.43
C GLY A 342 20.62 38.34 0.41
N VAL A 343 21.31 38.11 -0.70
CA VAL A 343 21.48 39.12 -1.76
C VAL A 343 20.17 39.28 -2.55
N SER A 344 19.82 40.52 -2.91
CA SER A 344 18.65 40.83 -3.75
C SER A 344 19.06 41.06 -5.21
N GLU A 345 18.34 40.44 -6.16
CA GLU A 345 18.56 40.60 -7.60
C GLU A 345 17.22 40.91 -8.31
N LYS A 346 17.26 41.63 -9.44
CA LYS A 346 16.04 41.88 -10.25
C LYS A 346 15.55 40.59 -10.90
N VAL A 347 14.23 40.35 -10.91
CA VAL A 347 13.63 39.31 -11.77
C VAL A 347 13.97 39.61 -13.23
N GLN A 348 14.65 38.67 -13.90
CA GLN A 348 14.99 38.74 -15.32
C GLN A 348 14.35 37.56 -16.06
N PHE A 349 13.40 37.85 -16.96
CA PHE A 349 12.74 36.83 -17.79
C PHE A 349 13.77 35.97 -18.55
N ASP A 350 14.74 36.59 -19.21
CA ASP A 350 15.78 35.87 -19.97
C ASP A 350 16.63 34.96 -19.09
N LYS A 351 16.79 35.27 -17.80
CA LYS A 351 17.60 34.46 -16.86
C LYS A 351 16.83 33.20 -16.44
N ILE A 352 15.53 33.33 -16.20
CA ILE A 352 14.61 32.21 -15.92
C ILE A 352 14.49 31.33 -17.18
N THR A 353 14.16 31.93 -18.32
CA THR A 353 13.96 31.23 -19.59
C THR A 353 15.21 30.50 -20.05
N ARG A 354 16.41 31.13 -20.02
CA ARG A 354 17.68 30.44 -20.34
C ARG A 354 18.00 29.27 -19.40
N ARG A 355 17.51 29.28 -18.16
CA ARG A 355 17.67 28.13 -17.25
C ARG A 355 16.71 26.99 -17.62
N ILE A 356 15.45 27.29 -17.91
CA ILE A 356 14.47 26.28 -18.31
C ILE A 356 14.90 25.64 -19.63
N ILE A 357 15.35 26.43 -20.62
CA ILE A 357 15.91 25.93 -21.89
C ILE A 357 17.05 24.93 -21.67
N LYS A 358 17.98 25.18 -20.73
CA LYS A 358 19.06 24.23 -20.39
C LYS A 358 18.57 22.90 -19.81
N LEU A 359 17.33 22.85 -19.31
CA LEU A 359 16.69 21.64 -18.78
C LEU A 359 15.74 21.00 -19.81
N CYS A 360 15.55 21.59 -20.99
CA CYS A 360 14.79 21.04 -22.12
C CYS A 360 15.62 20.14 -23.05
N ASP A 361 16.90 19.86 -22.72
CA ASP A 361 17.80 19.10 -23.60
C ASP A 361 17.26 17.68 -23.90
N GLY A 362 17.18 17.31 -25.17
CA GLY A 362 16.56 16.06 -25.63
C GLY A 362 15.06 15.91 -25.37
N LEU A 363 14.32 16.99 -25.10
CA LEU A 363 12.83 17.01 -25.11
C LEU A 363 12.31 17.55 -26.44
N ASP A 364 11.07 17.24 -26.81
CA ASP A 364 10.50 17.75 -28.07
C ASP A 364 10.22 19.27 -28.01
N THR A 365 11.11 20.04 -28.64
CA THR A 365 11.02 21.52 -28.74
C THR A 365 9.86 22.05 -29.58
N ASN A 366 9.13 21.20 -30.33
CA ASN A 366 7.91 21.61 -31.03
C ASN A 366 6.72 21.77 -30.05
N TYR A 367 6.75 21.05 -28.93
CA TYR A 367 5.67 21.05 -27.92
C TYR A 367 6.10 21.65 -26.57
N VAL A 368 7.38 21.53 -26.19
CA VAL A 368 7.92 22.00 -24.91
C VAL A 368 8.45 23.43 -25.02
N ASP A 369 7.55 24.41 -24.99
CA ASP A 369 7.91 25.82 -24.88
C ASP A 369 8.34 26.17 -23.44
N ALA A 370 9.63 26.51 -23.29
CA ALA A 370 10.24 27.01 -22.06
C ALA A 370 9.88 28.47 -21.74
N ALA A 371 9.58 29.29 -22.74
CA ALA A 371 9.17 30.68 -22.56
C ALA A 371 7.74 30.77 -22.02
N ALA A 372 6.80 29.95 -22.50
CA ALA A 372 5.46 29.83 -21.91
C ALA A 372 5.49 29.45 -20.42
N VAL A 373 6.37 28.53 -20.00
CA VAL A 373 6.56 28.20 -18.58
C VAL A 373 7.09 29.43 -17.82
N ALA A 374 8.14 30.09 -18.33
CA ALA A 374 8.71 31.28 -17.69
C ALA A 374 7.72 32.46 -17.57
N GLN A 375 6.84 32.66 -18.55
CA GLN A 375 5.78 33.68 -18.52
C GLN A 375 4.76 33.39 -17.41
N LYS A 376 4.23 32.15 -17.35
CA LYS A 376 3.31 31.71 -16.30
C LYS A 376 3.94 31.86 -14.91
N VAL A 377 5.20 31.45 -14.74
CA VAL A 377 5.94 31.61 -13.48
C VAL A 377 6.03 33.07 -13.06
N ILE A 378 6.40 33.99 -13.96
CA ILE A 378 6.50 35.43 -13.63
C ILE A 378 5.15 36.05 -13.23
N SER A 379 4.01 35.56 -13.76
CA SER A 379 2.70 36.04 -13.30
C SER A 379 2.42 35.72 -11.82
N GLY A 380 2.93 34.60 -11.29
CA GLY A 380 2.80 34.21 -9.88
C GLY A 380 3.85 34.81 -8.94
N VAL A 381 4.90 35.45 -9.46
CA VAL A 381 6.01 35.98 -8.65
C VAL A 381 5.63 37.25 -7.90
N TYR A 382 5.83 37.28 -6.58
CA TYR A 382 5.75 38.46 -5.73
C TYR A 382 7.13 39.02 -5.38
N GLN A 383 7.19 40.24 -4.84
CA GLN A 383 8.46 40.85 -4.40
C GLN A 383 8.97 40.17 -3.13
N GLY A 384 10.25 39.79 -3.12
CA GLY A 384 10.91 39.11 -2.00
C GLY A 384 10.96 37.58 -2.11
N VAL A 385 10.25 36.98 -3.08
CA VAL A 385 10.27 35.53 -3.32
C VAL A 385 11.70 35.00 -3.45
N THR A 386 11.96 33.83 -2.87
CA THR A 386 13.27 33.18 -2.93
C THR A 386 13.49 32.48 -4.26
N THR A 387 14.75 32.25 -4.62
CA THR A 387 15.09 31.42 -5.79
C THR A 387 14.57 29.97 -5.69
N VAL A 388 14.37 29.45 -4.48
CA VAL A 388 13.89 28.07 -4.25
C VAL A 388 12.38 27.97 -4.45
N GLU A 389 11.61 28.95 -3.97
CA GLU A 389 10.17 29.07 -4.24
C GLU A 389 9.88 29.28 -5.73
N LEU A 390 10.67 30.12 -6.40
CA LEU A 390 10.60 30.33 -7.86
C LEU A 390 10.79 29.01 -8.64
N ASP A 391 11.76 28.20 -8.23
CA ASP A 391 12.06 26.92 -8.88
C ASP A 391 10.97 25.87 -8.64
N ASN A 392 10.38 25.85 -7.44
CA ASN A 392 9.24 24.98 -7.14
C ASN A 392 8.00 25.38 -7.96
N LEU A 393 7.68 26.69 -8.02
CA LEU A 393 6.61 27.22 -8.87
C LEU A 393 6.83 26.89 -10.35
N ALA A 394 8.09 26.92 -10.83
CA ALA A 394 8.43 26.53 -12.20
C ALA A 394 8.25 25.02 -12.46
N ALA A 395 8.62 24.17 -11.50
CA ALA A 395 8.39 22.73 -11.59
C ALA A 395 6.89 22.39 -11.57
N GLU A 396 6.11 23.04 -10.69
CA GLU A 396 4.65 22.87 -10.59
C GLU A 396 3.93 23.38 -11.85
N THR A 397 4.33 24.54 -12.37
CA THR A 397 3.81 25.10 -13.63
C THR A 397 4.06 24.16 -14.81
N ALA A 398 5.28 23.59 -14.91
CA ALA A 398 5.58 22.58 -15.91
C ALA A 398 4.77 21.28 -15.68
N ALA A 399 4.58 20.84 -14.43
CA ALA A 399 3.79 19.65 -14.12
C ALA A 399 2.32 19.79 -14.55
N TYR A 400 1.70 20.98 -14.39
CA TYR A 400 0.37 21.26 -14.93
C TYR A 400 0.32 21.21 -16.47
N MET A 401 1.44 21.46 -17.15
CA MET A 401 1.54 21.39 -18.62
C MET A 401 1.81 19.96 -19.16
N THR A 402 1.96 18.95 -18.29
CA THR A 402 1.98 17.51 -18.68
C THR A 402 0.78 17.11 -19.54
N VAL A 403 -0.36 17.77 -19.33
CA VAL A 403 -1.62 17.58 -20.07
C VAL A 403 -1.51 18.04 -21.54
N GLN A 404 -0.50 18.84 -21.89
CA GLN A 404 -0.23 19.28 -23.26
C GLN A 404 0.76 18.33 -23.97
N HIS A 405 1.84 17.94 -23.29
CA HIS A 405 2.85 16.99 -23.80
C HIS A 405 3.53 16.26 -22.63
N PRO A 406 3.83 14.95 -22.70
CA PRO A 406 4.31 14.21 -21.52
C PRO A 406 5.72 14.60 -21.10
N ASP A 407 6.53 15.15 -22.02
CA ASP A 407 7.88 15.63 -21.71
C ASP A 407 7.86 16.83 -20.75
N TYR A 408 6.73 17.55 -20.59
CA TYR A 408 6.59 18.55 -19.54
C TYR A 408 6.70 17.93 -18.12
N ALA A 409 6.33 16.67 -17.91
CA ALA A 409 6.57 15.97 -16.64
C ALA A 409 8.06 15.64 -16.42
N ILE A 410 8.84 15.51 -17.50
CA ILE A 410 10.30 15.34 -17.44
C ILE A 410 10.96 16.69 -17.17
N LEU A 411 10.52 17.77 -17.82
CA LEU A 411 10.99 19.13 -17.53
C LEU A 411 10.70 19.53 -16.08
N ALA A 412 9.48 19.27 -15.60
CA ALA A 412 9.08 19.51 -14.21
C ALA A 412 9.98 18.77 -13.19
N ALA A 413 10.28 17.50 -13.46
CA ALA A 413 11.27 16.75 -12.68
C ALA A 413 12.64 17.41 -12.72
N ARG A 414 13.18 17.69 -13.91
CA ARG A 414 14.51 18.29 -14.09
C ARG A 414 14.65 19.64 -13.39
N ILE A 415 13.61 20.46 -13.35
CA ILE A 415 13.58 21.71 -12.57
C ILE A 415 13.65 21.41 -11.06
N ALA A 416 12.80 20.52 -10.55
CA ALA A 416 12.77 20.17 -9.12
C ALA A 416 14.07 19.51 -8.64
N ILE A 417 14.67 18.63 -9.46
CA ILE A 417 15.96 17.99 -9.21
C ILE A 417 17.09 19.03 -9.28
N SER A 418 17.07 19.92 -10.27
CA SER A 418 18.02 21.06 -10.34
C SER A 418 17.93 21.99 -9.13
N ASN A 419 16.76 22.09 -8.49
CA ASN A 419 16.59 22.80 -7.22
C ASN A 419 17.22 22.00 -6.06
N LEU A 420 16.89 20.71 -5.92
CA LEU A 420 17.46 19.84 -4.89
C LEU A 420 18.99 19.77 -4.95
N GLN A 421 19.57 19.68 -6.14
CA GLN A 421 21.03 19.63 -6.34
C GLN A 421 21.76 20.93 -6.00
N LYS A 422 21.04 22.04 -5.73
CA LYS A 422 21.60 23.27 -5.15
C LYS A 422 21.52 23.30 -3.63
N GLU A 423 20.42 22.78 -3.06
CA GLU A 423 20.19 22.74 -1.62
C GLU A 423 20.90 21.56 -0.91
N THR A 424 21.51 20.64 -1.67
CA THR A 424 22.21 19.44 -1.15
C THR A 424 23.69 19.40 -1.55
N HIS A 425 24.53 18.85 -0.66
CA HIS A 425 25.95 18.60 -0.92
C HIS A 425 26.17 17.69 -2.15
N SER A 426 27.34 17.82 -2.78
CA SER A 426 27.65 17.17 -4.06
C SER A 426 28.40 15.84 -3.93
N LYS A 427 29.04 15.56 -2.79
CA LYS A 427 29.61 14.24 -2.48
C LYS A 427 28.64 13.41 -1.62
N PHE A 428 28.65 12.11 -1.82
CA PHE A 428 27.94 11.14 -0.99
C PHE A 428 28.61 10.97 0.37
N SER A 429 29.95 10.92 0.40
CA SER A 429 30.74 10.84 1.64
C SER A 429 30.41 11.98 2.63
N GLU A 430 30.38 13.22 2.16
CA GLU A 430 30.03 14.41 2.96
C GLU A 430 28.59 14.35 3.51
N VAL A 431 27.62 13.90 2.70
CA VAL A 431 26.22 13.73 3.14
C VAL A 431 26.10 12.64 4.20
N VAL A 432 26.83 11.53 4.03
CA VAL A 432 26.87 10.42 4.98
C VAL A 432 27.51 10.83 6.31
N GLU A 433 28.60 11.61 6.28
CA GLU A 433 29.21 12.17 7.50
C GLU A 433 28.27 13.16 8.22
N ALA A 434 27.52 13.99 7.49
CA ALA A 434 26.52 14.89 8.06
C ALA A 434 25.29 14.16 8.65
N LEU A 435 24.88 13.03 8.05
CA LEU A 435 23.80 12.17 8.56
C LEU A 435 24.24 11.32 9.75
N HIS A 436 25.51 10.90 9.80
CA HIS A 436 26.10 10.21 10.94
C HIS A 436 26.34 11.13 12.13
N SER A 437 26.96 12.29 11.90
CA SER A 437 27.29 13.27 12.96
C SER A 437 26.09 14.08 13.49
N TYR A 438 24.87 13.80 13.02
CA TYR A 438 23.67 14.56 13.36
C TYR A 438 23.38 14.60 14.87
N ILE A 439 23.28 15.82 15.41
CA ILE A 439 22.84 16.12 16.77
C ILE A 439 21.43 16.72 16.70
N ASN A 440 20.48 16.14 17.44
CA ASN A 440 19.11 16.62 17.47
C ASN A 440 19.03 17.98 18.23
N PRO A 441 18.65 19.08 17.57
CA PRO A 441 18.75 20.43 18.16
C PRO A 441 17.78 20.67 19.32
N LYS A 442 16.75 19.83 19.50
CA LYS A 442 15.77 19.97 20.59
C LYS A 442 16.22 19.35 21.91
N ASN A 443 17.22 18.47 21.90
CA ASN A 443 17.71 17.77 23.11
C ASN A 443 19.24 17.65 23.21
N ASN A 444 19.97 18.16 22.21
CA ASN A 444 21.43 18.12 22.08
C ASN A 444 22.05 16.71 22.17
N LYS A 445 21.32 15.67 21.76
CA LYS A 445 21.83 14.29 21.70
C LYS A 445 22.25 13.94 20.26
N HIS A 446 23.46 13.40 20.13
CA HIS A 446 23.87 12.66 18.93
C HIS A 446 22.82 11.57 18.63
N SER A 447 22.33 11.56 17.39
CA SER A 447 21.16 10.81 16.95
C SER A 447 21.39 10.31 15.52
N PRO A 448 22.42 9.48 15.28
CA PRO A 448 22.90 9.15 13.93
C PRO A 448 21.80 8.54 13.05
N MET A 449 21.76 8.93 11.78
CA MET A 449 20.84 8.36 10.78
C MET A 449 21.49 7.25 9.93
N ILE A 450 22.81 7.09 10.01
CA ILE A 450 23.60 6.02 9.40
C ILE A 450 24.19 5.14 10.50
N ALA A 451 24.27 3.82 10.30
CA ALA A 451 24.93 2.91 11.24
C ALA A 451 26.45 3.13 11.27
N ASP A 452 27.07 3.05 12.46
CA ASP A 452 28.51 3.29 12.63
C ASP A 452 29.37 2.40 11.70
N SER A 453 29.04 1.13 11.60
CA SER A 453 29.72 0.17 10.71
C SER A 453 29.62 0.54 9.23
N ILE A 454 28.48 1.09 8.80
CA ILE A 454 28.25 1.50 7.41
C ILE A 454 28.94 2.84 7.11
N TYR A 455 28.94 3.77 8.08
CA TYR A 455 29.70 5.02 8.00
C TYR A 455 31.21 4.76 7.85
N GLU A 456 31.81 3.89 8.67
CA GLU A 456 33.24 3.55 8.55
C GLU A 456 33.57 2.85 7.21
N ILE A 457 32.69 1.97 6.71
CA ILE A 457 32.85 1.35 5.38
C ILE A 457 32.80 2.40 4.26
N ILE A 458 31.85 3.35 4.32
CA ILE A 458 31.74 4.41 3.31
C ILE A 458 32.96 5.34 3.40
N LYS A 459 33.41 5.70 4.60
CA LYS A 459 34.57 6.57 4.84
C LYS A 459 35.89 5.93 4.35
N LYS A 460 36.07 4.63 4.61
CA LYS A 460 37.22 3.82 4.14
C LYS A 460 37.32 3.73 2.62
N ASN A 461 36.20 3.83 1.90
CA ASN A 461 36.12 3.65 0.44
C ASN A 461 35.58 4.91 -0.27
N ALA A 462 35.68 6.09 0.35
CA ALA A 462 34.97 7.30 -0.05
C ALA A 462 35.24 7.70 -1.50
N ASP A 463 36.51 7.78 -1.91
CA ASP A 463 36.89 8.18 -3.27
C ASP A 463 36.31 7.25 -4.35
N GLN A 464 36.26 5.94 -4.08
CA GLN A 464 35.70 4.95 -5.02
C GLN A 464 34.17 5.06 -5.10
N LEU A 465 33.49 5.28 -3.97
CA LEU A 465 32.03 5.39 -3.91
C LEU A 465 31.53 6.72 -4.48
N ASP A 466 32.21 7.84 -4.19
CA ASP A 466 31.91 9.15 -4.76
C ASP A 466 32.15 9.17 -6.28
N ALA A 467 33.24 8.56 -6.77
CA ALA A 467 33.55 8.49 -8.20
C ALA A 467 32.63 7.53 -8.98
N ALA A 468 32.00 6.55 -8.32
CA ALA A 468 31.03 5.65 -8.95
C ALA A 468 29.65 6.27 -9.19
N ILE A 469 29.34 7.42 -8.57
CA ILE A 469 28.01 8.05 -8.62
C ILE A 469 27.85 8.96 -9.84
N ASP A 470 26.80 8.69 -10.62
CA ASP A 470 26.42 9.48 -11.80
C ASP A 470 25.15 10.31 -11.51
N TYR A 471 25.35 11.57 -11.11
CA TYR A 471 24.26 12.49 -10.77
C TYR A 471 23.36 12.86 -11.95
N ASN A 472 23.72 12.53 -13.20
CA ASN A 472 22.81 12.72 -14.34
C ASN A 472 21.60 11.77 -14.23
N ARG A 473 21.76 10.63 -13.55
CA ARG A 473 20.68 9.64 -13.33
C ARG A 473 19.59 10.15 -12.38
N ASP A 474 19.81 11.25 -11.65
CA ASP A 474 18.70 11.92 -10.96
C ASP A 474 17.65 12.39 -11.97
N PHE A 475 18.05 12.82 -13.18
CA PHE A 475 17.13 13.29 -14.22
C PHE A 475 16.34 12.18 -14.94
N ASN A 476 16.51 10.91 -14.53
CA ASN A 476 15.74 9.76 -15.03
C ASN A 476 14.40 9.56 -14.31
N TYR A 477 14.08 10.38 -13.30
CA TYR A 477 12.78 10.37 -12.61
C TYR A 477 11.79 11.34 -13.29
N ASN A 478 10.50 10.99 -13.29
CA ASN A 478 9.43 11.93 -13.62
C ASN A 478 9.01 12.72 -12.36
N TYR A 479 8.23 13.79 -12.54
CA TYR A 479 7.93 14.72 -11.44
C TYR A 479 7.27 14.04 -10.24
N PHE A 480 6.30 13.15 -10.48
CA PHE A 480 5.57 12.45 -9.42
C PHE A 480 6.45 11.44 -8.69
N GLY A 481 7.28 10.67 -9.41
CA GLY A 481 8.22 9.73 -8.80
C GLY A 481 9.29 10.43 -7.95
N PHE A 482 9.82 11.55 -8.44
CA PHE A 482 10.72 12.41 -7.67
C PHE A 482 10.04 12.98 -6.41
N LYS A 483 8.81 13.49 -6.52
CA LYS A 483 8.07 14.01 -5.35
C LYS A 483 7.70 12.91 -4.33
N THR A 484 7.49 11.66 -4.76
CA THR A 484 7.36 10.52 -3.85
C THR A 484 8.67 10.24 -3.09
N LEU A 485 9.82 10.27 -3.77
CA LEU A 485 11.15 10.17 -3.12
C LEU A 485 11.38 11.31 -2.12
N GLU A 486 11.18 12.56 -2.55
CA GLU A 486 11.35 13.77 -1.75
C GLU A 486 10.48 13.77 -0.49
N ARG A 487 9.21 13.33 -0.59
CA ARG A 487 8.26 13.30 0.54
C ARG A 487 8.69 12.34 1.65
N SER A 488 9.12 11.12 1.30
CA SER A 488 9.17 10.01 2.26
C SER A 488 10.49 9.24 2.35
N TYR A 489 11.33 9.25 1.31
CA TYR A 489 12.45 8.31 1.17
C TYR A 489 13.82 8.96 1.42
N LEU A 490 14.05 10.17 0.90
CA LEU A 490 15.32 10.87 1.06
C LEU A 490 15.49 11.33 2.52
N LEU A 491 16.61 10.98 3.17
CA LEU A 491 16.87 11.36 4.56
C LEU A 491 17.00 12.88 4.74
N ARG A 492 16.60 13.37 5.91
CA ARG A 492 16.38 14.80 6.20
C ARG A 492 17.11 15.26 7.45
N ILE A 493 17.90 16.32 7.34
CA ILE A 493 18.54 17.02 8.46
C ILE A 493 17.69 18.26 8.80
N ASN A 494 17.23 18.36 10.05
CA ASN A 494 16.40 19.48 10.53
C ASN A 494 15.15 19.77 9.66
N GLY A 495 14.60 18.75 9.00
CA GLY A 495 13.44 18.84 8.10
C GLY A 495 13.77 19.17 6.63
N LYS A 496 14.95 19.73 6.33
CA LYS A 496 15.47 19.86 4.96
C LYS A 496 15.96 18.50 4.44
N VAL A 497 15.82 18.25 3.14
CA VAL A 497 16.38 17.06 2.49
C VAL A 497 17.90 17.16 2.44
N ALA A 498 18.59 16.06 2.79
CA ALA A 498 20.05 15.97 2.74
C ALA A 498 20.52 15.05 1.60
N GLU A 499 19.82 13.94 1.35
CA GLU A 499 20.14 13.00 0.28
C GLU A 499 19.60 13.43 -1.09
N ARG A 500 20.40 13.20 -2.13
CA ARG A 500 19.93 13.08 -3.52
C ARG A 500 19.44 11.65 -3.81
N PRO A 501 18.65 11.42 -4.86
CA PRO A 501 18.27 10.05 -5.27
C PRO A 501 19.48 9.11 -5.44
N GLN A 502 20.59 9.57 -6.02
CA GLN A 502 21.81 8.75 -6.09
C GLN A 502 22.40 8.38 -4.71
N HIS A 503 22.35 9.30 -3.73
CA HIS A 503 22.85 9.05 -2.36
C HIS A 503 22.04 7.96 -1.68
N LEU A 504 20.71 8.00 -1.81
CA LEU A 504 19.83 6.95 -1.30
C LEU A 504 20.16 5.58 -1.92
N ILE A 505 20.37 5.52 -3.24
CA ILE A 505 20.68 4.24 -3.91
C ILE A 505 22.05 3.71 -3.47
N MET A 506 23.08 4.56 -3.36
CA MET A 506 24.40 4.12 -2.89
C MET A 506 24.37 3.70 -1.42
N ARG A 507 23.65 4.43 -0.54
CA ARG A 507 23.39 3.99 0.84
C ARG A 507 22.72 2.63 0.90
N VAL A 508 21.71 2.38 0.06
CA VAL A 508 21.01 1.09 0.01
C VAL A 508 21.97 -0.01 -0.45
N ALA A 509 22.75 0.22 -1.50
CA ALA A 509 23.71 -0.75 -2.02
C ALA A 509 24.80 -1.11 -0.98
N VAL A 510 25.47 -0.13 -0.38
CA VAL A 510 26.47 -0.40 0.69
C VAL A 510 25.80 -1.00 1.94
N GLY A 511 24.57 -0.60 2.26
CA GLY A 511 23.77 -1.18 3.35
C GLY A 511 23.39 -2.66 3.16
N ILE A 512 23.35 -3.16 1.92
CA ILE A 512 23.13 -4.58 1.59
C ILE A 512 24.44 -5.35 1.48
N HIS A 513 25.50 -4.70 0.98
CA HIS A 513 26.73 -5.38 0.57
C HIS A 513 27.92 -5.25 1.54
N GLY A 514 27.90 -4.28 2.46
CA GLY A 514 28.97 -4.06 3.43
C GLY A 514 30.30 -3.76 2.73
N GLU A 515 31.35 -4.50 3.11
CA GLU A 515 32.69 -4.35 2.51
C GLU A 515 32.81 -4.88 1.06
N ASP A 516 31.77 -5.52 0.51
CA ASP A 516 31.74 -5.96 -0.89
C ASP A 516 31.38 -4.77 -1.81
N ILE A 517 32.33 -3.84 -1.94
CA ILE A 517 32.19 -2.60 -2.74
C ILE A 517 31.94 -2.91 -4.23
N SER A 518 32.43 -4.04 -4.74
CA SER A 518 32.16 -4.46 -6.13
C SER A 518 30.67 -4.77 -6.34
N ALA A 519 30.07 -5.58 -5.45
CA ALA A 519 28.63 -5.82 -5.48
C ALA A 519 27.81 -4.56 -5.16
N ALA A 520 28.31 -3.66 -4.31
CA ALA A 520 27.68 -2.36 -4.07
C ALA A 520 27.61 -1.51 -5.36
N ILE A 521 28.67 -1.48 -6.16
CA ILE A 521 28.70 -0.74 -7.42
C ILE A 521 27.87 -1.44 -8.52
N GLU A 522 27.84 -2.77 -8.57
CA GLU A 522 26.92 -3.55 -9.43
C GLU A 522 25.46 -3.16 -9.15
N THR A 523 25.03 -3.27 -7.89
CA THR A 523 23.67 -2.95 -7.43
C THR A 523 23.32 -1.47 -7.61
N TYR A 524 24.24 -0.55 -7.27
CA TYR A 524 24.03 0.88 -7.48
C TYR A 524 23.77 1.20 -8.96
N ASN A 525 24.55 0.63 -9.89
CA ASN A 525 24.37 0.89 -11.31
C ASN A 525 23.01 0.40 -11.81
N LEU A 526 22.63 -0.85 -11.51
CA LEU A 526 21.38 -1.43 -11.98
C LEU A 526 20.14 -0.73 -11.39
N MET A 527 20.19 -0.33 -10.11
CA MET A 527 19.11 0.43 -9.48
C MET A 527 19.00 1.88 -10.03
N SER A 528 20.12 2.59 -10.21
CA SER A 528 20.12 3.97 -10.73
C SER A 528 19.81 4.05 -12.23
N GLN A 529 20.07 2.97 -12.98
CA GLN A 529 19.62 2.77 -14.36
C GLN A 529 18.18 2.21 -14.43
N LYS A 530 17.52 2.00 -13.29
CA LYS A 530 16.11 1.64 -13.15
C LYS A 530 15.73 0.25 -13.71
N PHE A 531 16.67 -0.71 -13.72
CA PHE A 531 16.39 -2.11 -14.06
C PHE A 531 15.57 -2.83 -12.99
N PHE A 532 15.75 -2.47 -11.71
CA PHE A 532 14.96 -2.98 -10.59
C PHE A 532 14.95 -2.00 -9.41
N THR A 533 14.12 -2.28 -8.41
CA THR A 533 14.24 -1.67 -7.08
C THR A 533 13.88 -2.65 -5.97
N HIS A 534 14.58 -2.55 -4.84
CA HIS A 534 14.15 -3.14 -3.58
C HIS A 534 12.86 -2.48 -3.05
N ALA A 535 12.16 -3.18 -2.16
CA ALA A 535 10.93 -2.67 -1.54
C ALA A 535 11.18 -1.51 -0.56
N SER A 536 10.11 -0.76 -0.25
CA SER A 536 10.19 0.47 0.53
C SER A 536 10.93 0.37 1.87
N PRO A 537 10.76 -0.68 2.72
CA PRO A 537 11.52 -0.81 3.97
C PRO A 537 13.03 -0.91 3.74
N THR A 538 13.46 -1.59 2.68
CA THR A 538 14.88 -1.61 2.28
C THR A 538 15.37 -0.21 1.90
N LEU A 539 14.61 0.53 1.09
CA LEU A 539 14.97 1.89 0.69
C LEU A 539 15.05 2.87 1.87
N PHE A 540 14.12 2.76 2.83
CA PHE A 540 14.10 3.57 4.05
C PHE A 540 15.26 3.24 4.99
N ASN A 541 15.51 1.95 5.26
CA ASN A 541 16.25 1.53 6.44
C ASN A 541 17.62 0.90 6.15
N ALA A 542 17.94 0.51 4.90
CA ALA A 542 19.28 0.05 4.56
C ALA A 542 20.32 1.15 4.85
N GLY A 543 21.44 0.75 5.48
CA GLY A 543 22.49 1.65 5.96
C GLY A 543 22.19 2.39 7.27
N THR A 544 20.97 2.31 7.82
CA THR A 544 20.60 3.02 9.06
C THR A 544 20.89 2.18 10.33
N PRO A 545 20.92 2.76 11.56
CA PRO A 545 21.30 2.05 12.78
C PRO A 545 20.45 0.84 13.20
N ARG A 546 19.27 0.63 12.60
CA ARG A 546 18.42 -0.56 12.80
C ARG A 546 17.79 -0.94 11.46
N PRO A 547 18.52 -1.63 10.58
CA PRO A 547 18.10 -1.84 9.20
C PRO A 547 17.05 -2.97 9.10
N GLN A 548 15.80 -2.67 9.47
CA GLN A 548 14.66 -3.53 9.20
C GLN A 548 14.27 -3.35 7.73
N MET A 549 14.47 -4.36 6.89
CA MET A 549 14.40 -4.27 5.43
C MET A 549 13.37 -5.21 4.81
N SER A 550 12.88 -6.21 5.56
CA SER A 550 11.80 -7.12 5.15
C SER A 550 10.44 -6.42 5.14
N SER A 551 9.52 -6.81 4.25
CA SER A 551 8.27 -6.05 4.02
C SER A 551 7.01 -6.64 4.66
N CYS A 552 6.97 -7.95 4.85
CA CYS A 552 5.80 -8.66 5.37
C CYS A 552 6.19 -9.77 6.32
N PHE A 553 5.30 -10.04 7.26
CA PHE A 553 5.43 -11.09 8.27
C PHE A 553 4.17 -11.96 8.31
N LEU A 554 4.33 -13.27 8.45
CA LEU A 554 3.22 -14.23 8.57
C LEU A 554 3.25 -14.86 9.97
N LEU A 555 2.14 -14.72 10.69
CA LEU A 555 2.01 -15.20 12.06
C LEU A 555 0.94 -16.29 12.15
N THR A 556 1.27 -17.33 12.92
CA THR A 556 0.30 -18.27 13.48
C THR A 556 -0.01 -17.84 14.91
N MET A 557 -1.30 -17.74 15.24
CA MET A 557 -1.76 -17.48 16.61
C MET A 557 -1.20 -18.57 17.55
N LYS A 558 -0.47 -18.17 18.59
CA LYS A 558 0.38 -19.11 19.35
C LYS A 558 -0.38 -20.25 20.02
N ASP A 559 -1.55 -19.95 20.59
CA ASP A 559 -2.41 -20.90 21.31
C ASP A 559 -3.84 -20.31 21.46
N ASP A 560 -4.83 -21.16 21.70
CA ASP A 560 -6.23 -20.79 22.02
C ASP A 560 -6.40 -20.47 23.52
N SER A 561 -5.57 -19.54 24.00
CA SER A 561 -5.54 -19.06 25.37
C SER A 561 -5.28 -17.55 25.43
N ILE A 562 -5.60 -16.92 26.55
CA ILE A 562 -5.37 -15.48 26.74
C ILE A 562 -3.88 -15.14 26.60
N ASP A 563 -2.98 -15.96 27.15
CA ASP A 563 -1.54 -15.73 27.05
C ASP A 563 -1.06 -15.86 25.60
N GLY A 564 -1.49 -16.90 24.87
CA GLY A 564 -1.19 -17.08 23.44
C GLY A 564 -1.69 -15.92 22.57
N ILE A 565 -2.90 -15.42 22.85
CA ILE A 565 -3.50 -14.26 22.17
C ILE A 565 -2.69 -12.98 22.45
N TYR A 566 -2.35 -12.71 23.70
CA TYR A 566 -1.67 -11.47 24.08
C TYR A 566 -0.18 -11.45 23.71
N ASP A 567 0.52 -12.59 23.73
CA ASP A 567 1.87 -12.67 23.16
C ASP A 567 1.83 -12.53 21.63
N THR A 568 0.84 -13.10 20.93
CA THR A 568 0.65 -12.87 19.48
C THR A 568 0.40 -11.38 19.18
N LEU A 569 -0.44 -10.71 19.99
CA LEU A 569 -0.74 -9.28 19.88
C LEU A 569 0.51 -8.41 20.09
N LYS A 570 1.31 -8.73 21.10
CA LYS A 570 2.62 -8.09 21.40
C LYS A 570 3.62 -8.28 20.26
N THR A 571 3.69 -9.48 19.67
CA THR A 571 4.50 -9.76 18.47
C THR A 571 4.03 -8.90 17.30
N CYS A 572 2.73 -8.79 17.06
CA CYS A 572 2.17 -7.90 16.04
C CYS A 572 2.50 -6.42 16.28
N ALA A 573 2.41 -5.95 17.52
CA ALA A 573 2.77 -4.57 17.88
C ALA A 573 4.25 -4.26 17.64
N MET A 574 5.16 -5.21 17.96
CA MET A 574 6.60 -5.06 17.73
C MET A 574 6.97 -5.04 16.23
N ILE A 575 6.25 -5.83 15.42
CA ILE A 575 6.39 -5.84 13.96
C ILE A 575 5.84 -4.54 13.33
N SER A 576 4.62 -4.12 13.71
CA SER A 576 3.99 -2.88 13.21
C SER A 576 4.85 -1.65 13.54
N LYS A 577 5.41 -1.59 14.75
CA LYS A 577 6.34 -0.54 15.18
C LYS A 577 7.55 -0.39 14.25
N SER A 578 7.94 -1.48 13.58
CA SER A 578 9.07 -1.54 12.64
C SER A 578 8.61 -1.51 11.17
N ALA A 579 7.40 -1.01 10.90
CA ALA A 579 6.81 -0.82 9.58
C ALA A 579 6.48 -2.10 8.76
N GLY A 580 6.50 -3.27 9.39
CA GLY A 580 6.11 -4.55 8.77
C GLY A 580 4.60 -4.70 8.61
N GLY A 581 4.15 -5.10 7.40
CA GLY A 581 2.77 -5.55 7.18
C GLY A 581 2.58 -6.99 7.67
N ILE A 582 1.37 -7.32 8.15
CA ILE A 582 1.10 -8.62 8.82
C ILE A 582 0.03 -9.42 8.08
N GLY A 583 0.27 -10.72 7.90
CA GLY A 583 -0.77 -11.74 7.81
C GLY A 583 -0.85 -12.55 9.11
N LEU A 584 -2.04 -12.78 9.65
CA LEU A 584 -2.26 -13.55 10.89
C LEU A 584 -3.38 -14.57 10.68
N ASN A 585 -3.12 -15.86 10.83
CA ASN A 585 -4.18 -16.86 10.93
C ASN A 585 -4.75 -16.95 12.35
N VAL A 586 -6.08 -17.11 12.45
CA VAL A 586 -6.81 -17.24 13.72
C VAL A 586 -7.63 -18.54 13.81
N HIS A 587 -7.36 -19.50 12.93
CA HIS A 587 -8.12 -20.75 12.74
C HIS A 587 -8.24 -21.62 13.99
N CYS A 588 -7.33 -21.47 14.95
CA CYS A 588 -7.28 -22.24 16.19
C CYS A 588 -8.16 -21.67 17.31
N ILE A 589 -8.58 -20.39 17.23
CA ILE A 589 -9.28 -19.71 18.33
C ILE A 589 -10.73 -20.18 18.45
N ARG A 590 -11.18 -20.51 19.67
CA ARG A 590 -12.52 -21.04 19.92
C ARG A 590 -13.64 -20.04 19.61
N SER A 591 -14.62 -20.51 18.85
CA SER A 591 -15.78 -19.73 18.41
C SER A 591 -16.69 -19.24 19.55
N THR A 592 -17.63 -18.36 19.24
CA THR A 592 -18.66 -17.87 20.17
C THR A 592 -19.45 -19.03 20.80
N GLY A 593 -19.71 -18.96 22.10
CA GLY A 593 -20.43 -20.01 22.84
C GLY A 593 -19.62 -21.29 23.07
N SER A 594 -18.29 -21.26 22.94
CA SER A 594 -17.42 -22.40 23.30
C SER A 594 -17.11 -22.41 24.79
N TYR A 595 -17.03 -23.58 25.42
CA TYR A 595 -16.75 -23.68 26.86
C TYR A 595 -15.34 -23.16 27.21
N ILE A 596 -15.22 -22.54 28.40
CA ILE A 596 -13.94 -22.14 28.98
C ILE A 596 -13.76 -22.88 30.32
N ALA A 597 -12.90 -23.90 30.31
CA ALA A 597 -12.46 -24.58 31.52
C ALA A 597 -11.75 -23.60 32.48
N GLY A 598 -11.88 -23.82 33.78
CA GLY A 598 -11.33 -22.94 34.83
C GLY A 598 -12.23 -21.75 35.18
N THR A 599 -12.71 -20.97 34.21
CA THR A 599 -13.66 -19.85 34.48
C THR A 599 -15.12 -20.28 34.52
N ASN A 600 -15.44 -21.47 34.00
CA ASN A 600 -16.81 -21.98 33.83
C ASN A 600 -17.72 -21.06 32.98
N GLY A 601 -17.12 -20.26 32.11
CA GLY A 601 -17.79 -19.34 31.20
C GLY A 601 -17.90 -19.87 29.77
N THR A 602 -18.43 -19.02 28.89
CA THR A 602 -18.44 -19.25 27.44
C THR A 602 -17.61 -18.19 26.71
N SER A 603 -16.98 -18.58 25.61
CA SER A 603 -16.23 -17.68 24.72
C SER A 603 -17.14 -16.69 24.01
N ASN A 604 -16.66 -15.46 23.86
CA ASN A 604 -17.31 -14.43 23.04
C ASN A 604 -16.86 -14.49 21.56
N GLY A 605 -16.04 -15.49 21.19
CA GLY A 605 -15.58 -15.73 19.81
C GLY A 605 -14.55 -14.74 19.29
N LEU A 606 -14.35 -14.76 17.97
CA LEU A 606 -13.34 -13.96 17.28
C LEU A 606 -13.59 -12.44 17.35
N VAL A 607 -14.85 -12.00 17.32
CA VAL A 607 -15.19 -10.58 17.12
C VAL A 607 -14.58 -9.65 18.18
N PRO A 608 -14.69 -9.91 19.49
CA PRO A 608 -14.07 -9.05 20.50
C PRO A 608 -12.54 -9.12 20.50
N MET A 609 -11.95 -10.29 20.21
CA MET A 609 -10.50 -10.45 20.08
C MET A 609 -9.96 -9.57 18.95
N LEU A 610 -10.58 -9.66 17.77
CA LEU A 610 -10.16 -8.90 16.59
C LEU A 610 -10.31 -7.38 16.78
N ARG A 611 -11.23 -6.91 17.63
CA ARG A 611 -11.28 -5.48 18.02
C ARG A 611 -10.08 -5.03 18.85
N VAL A 612 -9.43 -5.92 19.61
CA VAL A 612 -8.15 -5.62 20.29
C VAL A 612 -7.00 -5.50 19.28
N PHE A 613 -6.95 -6.39 18.28
CA PHE A 613 -5.98 -6.29 17.17
C PHE A 613 -6.20 -5.03 16.33
N ASN A 614 -7.46 -4.66 16.03
CA ASN A 614 -7.82 -3.43 15.34
C ASN A 614 -7.30 -2.18 16.07
N ASN A 615 -7.58 -2.08 17.37
CA ASN A 615 -7.13 -0.94 18.17
C ASN A 615 -5.60 -0.89 18.31
N THR A 616 -4.93 -2.04 18.29
CA THR A 616 -3.46 -2.12 18.26
C THR A 616 -2.88 -1.67 16.92
N ALA A 617 -3.51 -2.02 15.79
CA ALA A 617 -3.12 -1.54 14.46
C ALA A 617 -3.21 -0.01 14.35
N ARG A 618 -4.28 0.59 14.89
CA ARG A 618 -4.45 2.06 14.98
C ARG A 618 -3.43 2.72 15.92
N TYR A 619 -3.11 2.08 17.04
CA TYR A 619 -2.21 2.64 18.06
C TYR A 619 -0.73 2.62 17.63
N VAL A 620 -0.32 1.64 16.81
CA VAL A 620 1.06 1.48 16.36
C VAL A 620 1.21 1.91 14.89
N ASP A 621 0.99 3.21 14.68
CA ASP A 621 0.93 3.95 13.39
C ASP A 621 2.26 4.09 12.60
N GLN A 622 3.22 3.23 12.90
CA GLN A 622 4.56 3.22 12.30
C GLN A 622 5.36 4.53 12.48
N GLY A 623 5.02 5.34 13.50
CA GLY A 623 5.82 6.47 13.96
C GLY A 623 5.42 7.81 13.34
N GLY A 624 4.13 8.17 13.46
CA GLY A 624 3.60 9.44 12.96
C GLY A 624 3.04 9.33 11.54
N ASN A 625 2.16 8.36 11.29
CA ASN A 625 1.45 8.11 10.04
C ASN A 625 2.33 8.03 8.78
N LYS A 626 3.58 7.54 8.89
CA LYS A 626 4.40 7.20 7.70
C LYS A 626 3.75 6.08 6.87
N ARG A 627 3.03 5.18 7.54
CA ARG A 627 2.11 4.16 7.01
C ARG A 627 1.19 3.76 8.17
N PRO A 628 -0.13 3.59 7.99
CA PRO A 628 -0.96 2.99 9.03
C PRO A 628 -0.52 1.54 9.34
N GLY A 629 -0.73 1.09 10.58
CA GLY A 629 -0.61 -0.33 10.94
C GLY A 629 -1.66 -1.14 10.17
N ALA A 630 -1.24 -2.19 9.46
CA ALA A 630 -2.10 -2.93 8.53
C ALA A 630 -1.90 -4.45 8.69
N PHE A 631 -2.93 -5.13 9.20
CA PHE A 631 -2.93 -6.59 9.40
C PHE A 631 -4.07 -7.21 8.57
N ALA A 632 -3.76 -8.28 7.83
CA ALA A 632 -4.76 -9.16 7.21
C ALA A 632 -5.01 -10.38 8.10
N ILE A 633 -6.27 -10.59 8.49
CA ILE A 633 -6.70 -11.73 9.30
C ILE A 633 -7.20 -12.83 8.37
N TYR A 634 -6.69 -14.04 8.57
CA TYR A 634 -7.03 -15.24 7.81
C TYR A 634 -7.88 -16.19 8.63
N ILE A 635 -8.98 -16.68 8.02
CA ILE A 635 -9.90 -17.67 8.58
C ILE A 635 -10.23 -18.76 7.56
N GLU A 636 -10.41 -20.00 7.98
CA GLU A 636 -10.97 -21.07 7.13
C GLU A 636 -12.51 -21.07 7.18
N PRO A 637 -13.23 -21.32 6.06
CA PRO A 637 -14.68 -21.13 5.97
C PRO A 637 -15.53 -22.14 6.78
N TRP A 638 -14.93 -23.12 7.45
CA TRP A 638 -15.63 -24.02 8.39
C TRP A 638 -15.72 -23.46 9.82
N HIS A 639 -15.07 -22.34 10.13
CA HIS A 639 -15.12 -21.76 11.47
C HIS A 639 -16.53 -21.24 11.81
N SER A 640 -17.01 -21.46 13.03
CA SER A 640 -18.41 -21.12 13.39
C SER A 640 -18.74 -19.63 13.36
N ASP A 641 -17.79 -18.75 13.68
CA ASP A 641 -17.93 -17.27 13.63
C ASP A 641 -17.75 -16.68 12.20
N ILE A 642 -17.81 -17.50 11.14
CA ILE A 642 -17.46 -17.05 9.77
C ILE A 642 -18.39 -15.96 9.22
N PHE A 643 -19.68 -15.96 9.57
CA PHE A 643 -20.62 -14.93 9.10
C PHE A 643 -20.34 -13.59 9.79
N GLU A 644 -20.10 -13.65 11.10
CA GLU A 644 -19.76 -12.52 11.95
C GLU A 644 -18.41 -11.90 11.54
N PHE A 645 -17.46 -12.73 11.08
CA PHE A 645 -16.19 -12.32 10.49
C PHE A 645 -16.36 -11.56 9.16
N LEU A 646 -17.20 -12.04 8.24
CA LEU A 646 -17.46 -11.39 6.95
C LEU A 646 -18.06 -9.99 7.10
N ASP A 647 -18.81 -9.76 8.18
CA ASP A 647 -19.45 -8.49 8.48
C ASP A 647 -18.50 -7.45 9.12
N LEU A 648 -17.32 -7.83 9.64
CA LEU A 648 -16.44 -6.96 10.45
C LEU A 648 -16.01 -5.65 9.76
N ARG A 649 -15.89 -5.66 8.43
CA ARG A 649 -15.44 -4.52 7.62
C ARG A 649 -16.59 -3.66 7.07
N LYS A 650 -17.85 -4.11 7.18
CA LYS A 650 -19.01 -3.40 6.60
C LYS A 650 -19.23 -2.04 7.27
N ASN A 651 -19.68 -1.06 6.48
CA ASN A 651 -19.87 0.30 6.96
C ASN A 651 -21.03 0.39 7.97
N HIS A 652 -22.17 -0.22 7.63
CA HIS A 652 -23.35 -0.32 8.50
C HIS A 652 -23.20 -1.43 9.56
N GLY A 653 -24.12 -1.42 10.54
CA GLY A 653 -24.17 -2.38 11.65
C GLY A 653 -23.72 -1.77 12.99
N LYS A 654 -23.57 -2.64 14.01
CA LYS A 654 -23.17 -2.24 15.38
C LYS A 654 -21.65 -2.07 15.47
N GLU A 655 -21.18 -0.94 16.00
CA GLU A 655 -19.74 -0.65 16.12
C GLU A 655 -19.01 -1.60 17.09
N GLU A 656 -19.74 -2.20 18.03
CA GLU A 656 -19.23 -3.26 18.91
C GLU A 656 -18.86 -4.55 18.16
N SER A 657 -19.33 -4.68 16.91
CA SER A 657 -19.14 -5.81 16.00
C SER A 657 -18.41 -5.41 14.71
N ARG A 658 -17.57 -4.38 14.76
CA ARG A 658 -16.78 -3.88 13.62
C ARG A 658 -15.31 -3.67 13.97
N ALA A 659 -14.45 -3.82 12.96
CA ALA A 659 -13.00 -3.70 13.03
C ALA A 659 -12.44 -3.32 11.64
N ARG A 660 -12.80 -2.13 11.16
CA ARG A 660 -12.58 -1.69 9.78
C ARG A 660 -11.11 -1.30 9.46
N ASP A 661 -10.26 -1.17 10.47
CA ASP A 661 -8.82 -0.93 10.29
C ASP A 661 -8.05 -2.23 9.97
N LEU A 662 -8.70 -3.40 10.11
CA LEU A 662 -8.17 -4.70 9.69
C LEU A 662 -8.63 -5.10 8.28
N PHE A 663 -7.81 -5.88 7.59
CA PHE A 663 -8.15 -6.56 6.35
C PHE A 663 -8.53 -8.01 6.63
N TYR A 664 -9.33 -8.59 5.73
CA TYR A 664 -9.89 -9.93 5.92
C TYR A 664 -9.65 -10.81 4.70
N ALA A 665 -9.30 -12.07 4.95
CA ALA A 665 -8.95 -13.06 3.95
C ALA A 665 -9.51 -14.43 4.31
N LEU A 666 -9.94 -15.19 3.30
CA LEU A 666 -10.37 -16.57 3.45
C LEU A 666 -9.25 -17.52 3.00
N TRP A 667 -9.03 -18.56 3.81
CA TRP A 667 -8.13 -19.67 3.53
C TRP A 667 -8.97 -20.90 3.18
N ILE A 668 -9.25 -21.07 1.89
CA ILE A 668 -10.35 -21.91 1.40
C ILE A 668 -9.87 -23.30 0.99
N PRO A 669 -10.35 -24.39 1.61
CA PRO A 669 -10.09 -25.75 1.12
C PRO A 669 -10.92 -26.04 -0.14
N ASP A 670 -10.37 -26.89 -1.03
CA ASP A 670 -11.00 -27.31 -2.28
C ASP A 670 -12.40 -27.89 -2.03
N LEU A 671 -12.58 -28.66 -0.94
CA LEU A 671 -13.86 -29.23 -0.52
C LEU A 671 -14.98 -28.19 -0.35
N PHE A 672 -14.69 -26.97 0.12
CA PHE A 672 -15.72 -25.92 0.24
C PHE A 672 -16.22 -25.51 -1.15
N MET A 673 -15.30 -25.30 -2.09
CA MET A 673 -15.61 -24.94 -3.48
C MET A 673 -16.42 -26.07 -4.15
N GLU A 674 -16.07 -27.33 -3.92
CA GLU A 674 -16.85 -28.48 -4.39
C GLU A 674 -18.27 -28.55 -3.81
N ARG A 675 -18.43 -28.33 -2.50
CA ARG A 675 -19.76 -28.32 -1.85
C ARG A 675 -20.63 -27.19 -2.41
N VAL A 676 -20.06 -26.02 -2.70
CA VAL A 676 -20.78 -24.91 -3.35
C VAL A 676 -21.23 -25.29 -4.78
N VAL A 677 -20.35 -25.88 -5.60
CA VAL A 677 -20.69 -26.33 -6.97
C VAL A 677 -21.79 -27.40 -6.96
N ASN A 678 -21.66 -28.40 -6.09
CA ASN A 678 -22.57 -29.54 -6.03
C ASN A 678 -23.86 -29.27 -5.23
N ASN A 679 -24.05 -28.02 -4.75
CA ASN A 679 -25.13 -27.61 -3.84
C ASN A 679 -25.28 -28.54 -2.62
N GLY A 680 -24.15 -28.92 -2.03
CA GLY A 680 -24.07 -29.73 -0.82
C GLY A 680 -24.14 -28.89 0.46
N GLU A 681 -24.35 -29.58 1.57
CA GLU A 681 -24.23 -29.00 2.91
C GLU A 681 -22.77 -28.67 3.28
N TRP A 682 -22.60 -27.81 4.27
CA TRP A 682 -21.33 -27.39 4.85
C TRP A 682 -21.52 -27.25 6.37
N SER A 683 -20.74 -28.01 7.12
CA SER A 683 -20.76 -27.98 8.59
C SER A 683 -19.74 -27.00 9.14
N LEU A 684 -20.21 -26.20 10.10
CA LEU A 684 -19.38 -25.28 10.86
C LEU A 684 -19.02 -25.87 12.23
N PHE A 685 -17.77 -25.67 12.63
CA PHE A 685 -17.18 -26.25 13.83
C PHE A 685 -16.50 -25.18 14.70
N CYS A 686 -16.23 -25.52 15.95
CA CYS A 686 -15.27 -24.81 16.78
C CYS A 686 -13.92 -25.57 16.75
N PRO A 687 -12.76 -24.90 16.58
CA PRO A 687 -11.46 -25.58 16.54
C PRO A 687 -11.07 -26.28 17.86
N ASN A 688 -11.59 -25.83 19.01
CA ASN A 688 -11.41 -26.53 20.29
C ASN A 688 -12.14 -27.91 20.32
N GLU A 689 -13.17 -28.08 19.47
CA GLU A 689 -14.01 -29.29 19.39
C GLU A 689 -13.60 -30.16 18.19
N ALA A 690 -13.54 -29.59 16.98
CA ALA A 690 -13.01 -30.21 15.78
C ALA A 690 -11.53 -29.86 15.59
N GLN A 691 -10.70 -30.45 16.45
CA GLN A 691 -9.27 -30.14 16.55
C GLN A 691 -8.49 -30.46 15.26
N ASN A 692 -7.38 -29.76 15.06
CA ASN A 692 -6.39 -29.99 14.00
C ASN A 692 -6.88 -29.84 12.53
N LEU A 693 -8.11 -29.40 12.25
CA LEU A 693 -8.57 -29.11 10.87
C LEU A 693 -7.69 -28.09 10.13
N HIS A 694 -7.04 -27.17 10.85
CA HIS A 694 -6.09 -26.20 10.29
C HIS A 694 -4.63 -26.72 10.21
N GLU A 695 -4.36 -27.93 10.69
CA GLU A 695 -3.05 -28.59 10.62
C GLU A 695 -2.93 -29.55 9.42
N VAL A 696 -4.03 -29.83 8.72
CA VAL A 696 -4.09 -30.71 7.53
C VAL A 696 -4.68 -29.99 6.31
N TRP A 697 -4.40 -30.50 5.11
CA TRP A 697 -4.87 -29.97 3.83
C TRP A 697 -5.20 -31.12 2.85
N GLY A 698 -5.88 -30.81 1.74
CA GLY A 698 -6.23 -31.79 0.70
C GLY A 698 -7.02 -33.01 1.23
N GLU A 699 -6.65 -34.21 0.78
CA GLU A 699 -7.32 -35.46 1.13
C GLU A 699 -7.35 -35.73 2.65
N GLU A 700 -6.28 -35.37 3.38
CA GLU A 700 -6.24 -35.51 4.84
C GLU A 700 -7.24 -34.59 5.54
N PHE A 701 -7.37 -33.35 5.06
CA PHE A 701 -8.41 -32.42 5.51
C PHE A 701 -9.81 -32.97 5.20
N GLU A 702 -10.04 -33.48 3.99
CA GLU A 702 -11.33 -34.04 3.60
C GLU A 702 -11.75 -35.22 4.47
N VAL A 703 -10.83 -36.16 4.75
CA VAL A 703 -11.10 -37.33 5.60
C VAL A 703 -11.40 -36.90 7.04
N LEU A 704 -10.62 -35.97 7.60
CA LEU A 704 -10.83 -35.46 8.95
C LEU A 704 -12.14 -34.67 9.08
N TYR A 705 -12.44 -33.80 8.10
CA TYR A 705 -13.66 -33.00 8.04
C TYR A 705 -14.91 -33.89 7.92
N LYS A 706 -14.94 -34.83 6.98
CA LYS A 706 -16.07 -35.77 6.78
C LYS A 706 -16.29 -36.66 8.01
N LYS A 707 -15.22 -37.05 8.72
CA LYS A 707 -15.30 -37.76 10.01
C LYS A 707 -15.97 -36.90 11.09
N TYR A 708 -15.65 -35.61 11.17
CA TYR A 708 -16.28 -34.69 12.11
C TYR A 708 -17.73 -34.34 11.75
N GLU A 709 -18.09 -34.25 10.46
CA GLU A 709 -19.49 -34.16 10.01
C GLU A 709 -20.31 -35.40 10.43
N ALA A 710 -19.71 -36.58 10.36
CA ALA A 710 -20.32 -37.84 10.78
C ALA A 710 -20.38 -38.03 12.31
N THR A 711 -19.83 -37.12 13.12
CA THR A 711 -19.75 -37.25 14.58
C THR A 711 -20.92 -36.49 15.24
N PRO A 712 -21.91 -37.16 15.87
CA PRO A 712 -23.11 -36.51 16.39
C PRO A 712 -22.81 -35.42 17.43
N GLY A 713 -23.39 -34.24 17.25
CA GLY A 713 -23.24 -33.10 18.16
C GLY A 713 -21.94 -32.30 18.02
N LEU A 714 -21.01 -32.69 17.13
CA LEU A 714 -19.74 -31.97 16.96
C LEU A 714 -19.84 -30.77 15.99
N ALA A 715 -20.66 -30.89 14.95
CA ALA A 715 -21.00 -29.76 14.08
C ALA A 715 -21.94 -28.79 14.81
N ARG A 716 -21.50 -27.55 15.03
CA ARG A 716 -22.27 -26.51 15.73
C ARG A 716 -23.45 -26.00 14.90
N ARG A 717 -23.28 -25.95 13.58
CA ARG A 717 -24.31 -25.54 12.61
C ARG A 717 -23.97 -26.09 11.23
N THR A 718 -24.86 -26.88 10.64
CA THR A 718 -24.78 -27.27 9.22
C THR A 718 -25.68 -26.35 8.39
N ILE A 719 -25.23 -25.95 7.21
CA ILE A 719 -25.91 -25.05 6.27
C ILE A 719 -25.67 -25.47 4.82
N PRO A 720 -26.55 -25.13 3.86
CA PRO A 720 -26.21 -25.23 2.44
C PRO A 720 -24.95 -24.41 2.14
N ALA A 721 -23.95 -24.98 1.48
CA ALA A 721 -22.67 -24.32 1.23
C ALA A 721 -22.84 -23.00 0.46
N GLN A 722 -23.80 -22.96 -0.47
CA GLN A 722 -24.15 -21.76 -1.23
C GLN A 722 -24.63 -20.60 -0.34
N LYS A 723 -25.20 -20.86 0.85
CA LYS A 723 -25.59 -19.80 1.79
C LYS A 723 -24.38 -19.03 2.33
N LEU A 724 -23.28 -19.73 2.61
CA LEU A 724 -22.02 -19.06 2.98
C LEU A 724 -21.39 -18.40 1.75
N TRP A 725 -21.47 -19.03 0.56
CA TRP A 725 -20.98 -18.45 -0.68
C TRP A 725 -21.57 -17.06 -0.97
N PHE A 726 -22.90 -16.90 -0.93
CA PHE A 726 -23.52 -15.60 -1.16
C PHE A 726 -23.10 -14.54 -0.13
N ALA A 727 -23.00 -14.90 1.16
CA ALA A 727 -22.50 -13.98 2.19
C ALA A 727 -21.05 -13.51 1.98
N ILE A 728 -20.20 -14.35 1.34
CA ILE A 728 -18.84 -13.96 0.92
C ILE A 728 -18.92 -12.95 -0.23
N LEU A 729 -19.81 -13.17 -1.22
CA LEU A 729 -19.99 -12.25 -2.34
C LEU A 729 -20.58 -10.90 -1.89
N ASP A 730 -21.52 -10.90 -0.95
CA ASP A 730 -22.10 -9.69 -0.35
C ASP A 730 -21.00 -8.82 0.27
N ALA A 731 -20.16 -9.41 1.13
CA ALA A 731 -19.03 -8.71 1.74
C ALA A 731 -18.09 -8.13 0.66
N GLN A 732 -17.81 -8.87 -0.42
CA GLN A 732 -16.94 -8.43 -1.51
C GLN A 732 -17.53 -7.27 -2.31
N ILE A 733 -18.83 -7.31 -2.62
CA ILE A 733 -19.55 -6.22 -3.31
C ILE A 733 -19.60 -4.97 -2.42
N GLU A 734 -19.84 -5.13 -1.11
CA GLU A 734 -19.93 -4.02 -0.16
C GLU A 734 -18.56 -3.38 0.19
N THR A 735 -17.48 -4.17 0.26
CA THR A 735 -16.22 -3.74 0.91
C THR A 735 -14.93 -4.02 0.14
N GLY A 736 -14.98 -4.75 -0.97
CA GLY A 736 -13.79 -5.24 -1.69
C GLY A 736 -13.07 -6.42 -1.00
N ASN A 737 -13.56 -6.87 0.16
CA ASN A 737 -13.02 -7.94 1.02
C ASN A 737 -14.13 -8.99 1.33
N PRO A 738 -13.79 -10.23 1.71
CA PRO A 738 -12.44 -10.73 1.98
C PRO A 738 -11.67 -11.12 0.71
N PHE A 739 -10.34 -11.18 0.86
CA PHE A 739 -9.44 -11.78 -0.12
C PHE A 739 -9.70 -13.29 -0.24
N MET A 740 -9.41 -13.88 -1.41
CA MET A 740 -9.70 -15.28 -1.72
C MET A 740 -8.41 -16.05 -2.01
N LEU A 741 -8.02 -16.95 -1.11
CA LEU A 741 -6.86 -17.82 -1.29
C LEU A 741 -7.26 -19.28 -1.09
N TYR A 742 -6.72 -20.17 -1.93
CA TYR A 742 -7.06 -21.59 -1.95
C TYR A 742 -5.99 -22.38 -1.19
N LYS A 743 -6.32 -22.74 0.06
CA LYS A 743 -5.47 -23.45 1.03
C LYS A 743 -4.73 -24.63 0.40
N ASP A 744 -5.44 -25.44 -0.36
CA ASP A 744 -4.90 -26.66 -0.93
C ASP A 744 -4.03 -26.38 -2.16
N ALA A 745 -4.39 -25.41 -3.02
CA ALA A 745 -3.50 -24.98 -4.11
C ALA A 745 -2.20 -24.32 -3.60
N CYS A 746 -2.26 -23.63 -2.46
CA CYS A 746 -1.10 -23.09 -1.75
C CYS A 746 -0.18 -24.20 -1.22
N ASN A 747 -0.73 -25.15 -0.45
CA ASN A 747 0.04 -26.25 0.16
C ASN A 747 0.54 -27.27 -0.88
N ARG A 748 -0.32 -27.73 -1.79
CA ARG A 748 -0.02 -28.69 -2.87
C ARG A 748 1.07 -28.21 -3.84
N LYS A 749 1.36 -26.91 -3.88
CA LYS A 749 2.29 -26.29 -4.84
C LYS A 749 3.27 -25.29 -4.19
N SER A 750 3.75 -25.59 -2.98
CA SER A 750 4.79 -24.83 -2.29
C SER A 750 6.00 -25.71 -1.99
N ASN A 751 7.20 -25.16 -2.11
CA ASN A 751 8.43 -25.86 -1.74
C ASN A 751 8.60 -26.04 -0.20
N HIS A 752 7.72 -25.42 0.61
CA HIS A 752 7.69 -25.57 2.08
C HIS A 752 6.91 -26.80 2.58
N GLN A 753 6.42 -27.69 1.71
CA GLN A 753 5.65 -28.89 2.09
C GLN A 753 6.28 -29.76 3.17
N ASN A 754 7.61 -29.80 3.26
CA ASN A 754 8.35 -30.58 4.27
C ASN A 754 8.39 -29.93 5.67
N LEU A 755 7.85 -28.72 5.83
CA LEU A 755 7.80 -28.00 7.11
C LEU A 755 6.49 -28.24 7.87
N GLY A 756 5.42 -28.59 7.15
CA GLY A 756 4.05 -28.70 7.67
C GLY A 756 3.06 -27.79 6.94
N THR A 757 1.81 -27.79 7.39
CA THR A 757 0.71 -27.07 6.72
C THR A 757 0.86 -25.56 6.83
N ILE A 758 0.81 -24.89 5.69
CA ILE A 758 0.75 -23.44 5.55
C ILE A 758 -0.68 -22.98 5.84
N LYS A 759 -0.81 -21.98 6.73
CA LYS A 759 -2.08 -21.57 7.34
C LYS A 759 -2.60 -20.20 6.86
N CYS A 760 -1.77 -19.39 6.20
CA CYS A 760 -2.16 -18.08 5.69
C CYS A 760 -1.18 -17.57 4.63
N SER A 761 -1.52 -16.41 4.06
CA SER A 761 -0.58 -15.55 3.35
C SER A 761 -0.32 -14.26 4.15
N ASN A 762 0.55 -13.38 3.64
CA ASN A 762 0.78 -12.03 4.17
C ASN A 762 -0.41 -11.03 3.96
N LEU A 763 -0.18 -9.76 4.31
CA LEU A 763 -1.08 -8.62 4.05
C LEU A 763 -1.52 -8.46 2.58
N CYS A 764 -0.64 -8.74 1.61
CA CYS A 764 -0.87 -8.43 0.20
C CYS A 764 -1.16 -9.67 -0.69
N THR A 765 -1.33 -10.85 -0.09
CA THR A 765 -1.76 -12.11 -0.73
C THR A 765 -0.79 -12.75 -1.73
N GLU A 766 0.48 -12.33 -1.77
CA GLU A 766 1.53 -12.91 -2.63
C GLU A 766 2.49 -13.88 -1.92
N ILE A 767 2.51 -13.94 -0.59
CA ILE A 767 3.51 -14.71 0.19
C ILE A 767 2.91 -15.97 0.81
N VAL A 768 3.47 -17.13 0.48
CA VAL A 768 2.96 -18.46 0.89
C VAL A 768 4.09 -19.22 1.60
N GLU A 769 4.46 -18.69 2.75
CA GLU A 769 5.52 -19.19 3.63
C GLU A 769 4.94 -19.92 4.85
N TYR A 770 5.72 -20.78 5.51
CA TYR A 770 5.27 -21.56 6.68
C TYR A 770 5.41 -20.74 7.96
N SER A 771 4.44 -20.84 8.87
CA SER A 771 4.46 -20.15 10.17
C SER A 771 3.90 -21.02 11.30
N SER A 772 4.52 -20.92 12.48
CA SER A 772 4.18 -21.68 13.69
C SER A 772 4.17 -20.76 14.92
N PRO A 773 3.77 -21.22 16.12
CA PRO A 773 3.91 -20.46 17.36
C PRO A 773 5.35 -20.01 17.68
N ASP A 774 6.33 -20.69 17.08
CA ASP A 774 7.77 -20.51 17.25
C ASP A 774 8.46 -19.87 16.04
N GLU A 775 7.76 -19.68 14.92
CA GLU A 775 8.33 -19.24 13.63
C GLU A 775 7.38 -18.28 12.92
N VAL A 776 7.80 -17.02 12.81
CA VAL A 776 7.11 -15.98 12.07
C VAL A 776 7.78 -15.87 10.71
N ALA A 777 7.08 -16.15 9.62
CA ALA A 777 7.68 -16.07 8.29
C ALA A 777 7.98 -14.61 7.90
N VAL A 778 8.96 -14.37 7.03
CA VAL A 778 9.55 -13.03 6.80
C VAL A 778 9.91 -12.84 5.33
N CYS A 779 9.18 -11.96 4.66
CA CYS A 779 9.40 -11.75 3.23
C CYS A 779 10.36 -10.59 2.90
N ASN A 780 11.32 -10.89 2.04
CA ASN A 780 12.41 -10.02 1.60
C ASN A 780 12.20 -9.71 0.10
N LEU A 781 11.84 -8.46 -0.23
CA LEU A 781 11.19 -8.11 -1.50
C LEU A 781 11.99 -7.17 -2.42
N ALA A 782 11.96 -7.47 -3.73
CA ALA A 782 12.40 -6.56 -4.79
C ALA A 782 11.60 -6.78 -6.08
N SER A 783 11.48 -5.73 -6.90
CA SER A 783 10.67 -5.72 -8.13
C SER A 783 11.51 -5.37 -9.35
N ILE A 784 11.43 -6.20 -10.39
CA ILE A 784 12.07 -6.00 -11.70
C ILE A 784 11.25 -5.00 -12.53
N CYS A 785 11.92 -4.01 -13.11
CA CYS A 785 11.31 -3.05 -14.03
C CYS A 785 11.30 -3.61 -15.45
N LEU A 786 10.25 -4.37 -15.81
CA LEU A 786 10.13 -5.04 -17.11
C LEU A 786 10.34 -4.11 -18.34
N PRO A 787 9.95 -2.81 -18.32
CA PRO A 787 10.18 -1.92 -19.47
C PRO A 787 11.65 -1.64 -19.79
N ALA A 788 12.59 -1.90 -18.87
CA ALA A 788 14.02 -1.69 -19.08
C ALA A 788 14.65 -2.68 -20.08
N PHE A 789 14.04 -3.86 -20.27
CA PHE A 789 14.54 -4.92 -21.14
C PHE A 789 13.97 -4.87 -22.56
N VAL A 790 13.06 -3.94 -22.84
CA VAL A 790 12.52 -3.70 -24.20
C VAL A 790 13.50 -2.84 -24.99
N LYS A 791 14.21 -3.46 -25.95
CA LYS A 791 15.19 -2.83 -26.84
C LYS A 791 14.56 -2.06 -28.00
N SER A 792 13.46 -2.58 -28.56
CA SER A 792 12.78 -2.02 -29.73
C SER A 792 11.27 -2.24 -29.64
N LYS A 793 10.48 -1.82 -30.65
CA LYS A 793 9.04 -2.14 -30.70
C LYS A 793 8.75 -3.65 -30.91
N THR A 794 9.77 -4.49 -31.10
CA THR A 794 9.61 -5.95 -31.36
C THR A 794 10.60 -6.87 -30.62
N GLU A 795 11.57 -6.34 -29.86
CA GLU A 795 12.62 -7.13 -29.18
C GLU A 795 12.61 -6.92 -27.67
N TYR A 796 12.62 -8.03 -26.93
CA TYR A 796 12.72 -8.09 -25.47
C TYR A 796 13.96 -8.91 -25.08
N ASP A 797 14.82 -8.35 -24.23
CA ASP A 797 16.08 -8.98 -23.83
C ASP A 797 15.91 -9.89 -22.60
N PHE A 798 15.70 -11.19 -22.89
CA PHE A 798 15.61 -12.22 -21.86
C PHE A 798 16.95 -12.54 -21.20
N GLN A 799 18.10 -12.29 -21.85
CA GLN A 799 19.41 -12.55 -21.25
C GLN A 799 19.74 -11.46 -20.21
N ALA A 800 19.56 -10.19 -20.56
CA ALA A 800 19.70 -9.10 -19.61
C ALA A 800 18.71 -9.21 -18.43
N LEU A 801 17.49 -9.72 -18.67
CA LEU A 801 16.53 -10.04 -17.60
C LEU A 801 17.08 -11.14 -16.67
N HIS A 802 17.60 -12.23 -17.22
CA HIS A 802 18.20 -13.34 -16.46
C HIS A 802 19.39 -12.85 -15.61
N ASP A 803 20.34 -12.15 -16.24
CA ASP A 803 21.54 -11.61 -15.57
C ASP A 803 21.18 -10.68 -14.40
N VAL A 804 20.24 -9.75 -14.61
CA VAL A 804 19.76 -8.84 -13.56
C VAL A 804 19.03 -9.59 -12.45
N VAL A 805 18.20 -10.58 -12.75
CA VAL A 805 17.53 -11.39 -11.72
C VAL A 805 18.54 -12.14 -10.86
N LYS A 806 19.64 -12.65 -11.43
CA LYS A 806 20.73 -13.27 -10.67
C LYS A 806 21.35 -12.30 -9.66
N VAL A 807 21.53 -11.02 -10.01
CA VAL A 807 21.97 -9.97 -9.06
C VAL A 807 20.96 -9.82 -7.93
N ILE A 808 19.66 -9.67 -8.25
CA ILE A 808 18.63 -9.41 -7.25
C ILE A 808 18.49 -10.58 -6.26
N THR A 809 18.59 -11.84 -6.72
CA THR A 809 18.65 -13.01 -5.84
C THR A 809 19.83 -12.95 -4.87
N ARG A 810 21.04 -12.55 -5.33
CA ARG A 810 22.20 -12.34 -4.44
C ARG A 810 21.94 -11.23 -3.42
N ASN A 811 21.28 -10.14 -3.82
CA ASN A 811 20.96 -9.02 -2.94
C ASN A 811 19.94 -9.39 -1.86
N LEU A 812 18.83 -10.02 -2.25
CA LEU A 812 17.79 -10.48 -1.32
C LEU A 812 18.33 -11.56 -0.38
N ASN A 813 19.20 -12.46 -0.86
CA ASN A 813 19.87 -13.42 0.01
C ASN A 813 20.83 -12.76 1.02
N LYS A 814 21.56 -11.70 0.64
CA LYS A 814 22.38 -10.91 1.59
C LYS A 814 21.51 -10.19 2.62
N ILE A 815 20.36 -9.63 2.21
CA ILE A 815 19.43 -8.92 3.11
C ILE A 815 19.00 -9.80 4.30
N ILE A 816 18.80 -11.11 4.11
CA ILE A 816 18.46 -12.05 5.19
C ILE A 816 19.47 -11.99 6.35
N ASP A 817 20.77 -11.86 6.05
CA ASP A 817 21.84 -11.89 7.06
C ASP A 817 22.11 -10.50 7.69
N VAL A 818 21.84 -9.41 6.97
CA VAL A 818 22.03 -8.02 7.48
C VAL A 818 20.77 -7.36 8.07
N ASN A 819 19.61 -8.00 7.95
CA ASN A 819 18.33 -7.45 8.42
C ASN A 819 18.22 -7.42 9.96
N TYR A 820 17.72 -6.31 10.50
CA TYR A 820 17.30 -6.22 11.89
C TYR A 820 15.89 -6.80 12.09
N TYR A 821 15.79 -7.90 12.82
CA TYR A 821 14.52 -8.57 13.11
C TYR A 821 13.85 -7.97 14.36
N PRO A 822 12.53 -7.64 14.32
CA PRO A 822 11.83 -7.05 15.46
C PRO A 822 11.49 -8.07 16.56
N VAL A 823 11.48 -9.37 16.23
CA VAL A 823 11.19 -10.51 17.11
C VAL A 823 12.08 -11.70 16.71
N GLU A 824 12.35 -12.62 17.64
CA GLU A 824 13.33 -13.71 17.43
C GLU A 824 12.77 -14.84 16.57
N GLU A 825 11.48 -15.13 16.68
CA GLU A 825 10.75 -16.10 15.85
C GLU A 825 10.82 -15.75 14.35
N ALA A 826 10.96 -14.46 14.03
CA ALA A 826 11.16 -13.96 12.68
C ALA A 826 12.60 -14.18 12.18
N ARG A 827 13.60 -13.95 13.05
CA ARG A 827 15.00 -14.26 12.73
C ARG A 827 15.19 -15.77 12.51
N ARG A 828 14.56 -16.59 13.35
CA ARG A 828 14.58 -18.05 13.29
C ARG A 828 14.08 -18.56 11.94
N SER A 829 12.83 -18.24 11.57
CA SER A 829 12.23 -18.68 10.30
C SER A 829 13.08 -18.25 9.08
N ASN A 830 13.47 -16.97 9.01
CA ASN A 830 14.17 -16.44 7.84
C ASN A 830 15.60 -17.02 7.69
N VAL A 831 16.30 -17.33 8.79
CA VAL A 831 17.63 -17.96 8.71
C VAL A 831 17.54 -19.45 8.31
N ARG A 832 16.50 -20.17 8.75
CA ARG A 832 16.32 -21.61 8.51
C ARG A 832 15.82 -21.97 7.11
N HIS A 833 14.95 -21.14 6.54
CA HIS A 833 14.33 -21.38 5.22
C HIS A 833 14.90 -20.44 4.14
N ARG A 834 15.29 -19.22 4.51
CA ARG A 834 15.84 -18.18 3.62
C ARG A 834 14.95 -17.80 2.41
N PRO A 835 13.63 -17.60 2.57
CA PRO A 835 12.76 -17.20 1.48
C PRO A 835 13.04 -15.77 0.99
N ILE A 836 12.84 -15.55 -0.30
CA ILE A 836 12.84 -14.23 -0.93
C ILE A 836 11.61 -14.09 -1.84
N GLY A 837 11.28 -12.86 -2.23
CA GLY A 837 10.19 -12.57 -3.15
C GLY A 837 10.61 -11.60 -4.26
N LEU A 838 10.92 -12.17 -5.42
CA LEU A 838 11.10 -11.45 -6.67
C LEU A 838 9.73 -11.16 -7.29
N GLY A 839 9.43 -9.88 -7.49
CA GLY A 839 8.24 -9.41 -8.20
C GLY A 839 8.59 -8.64 -9.47
N VAL A 840 7.58 -8.10 -10.13
CA VAL A 840 7.72 -7.29 -11.35
C VAL A 840 7.01 -5.95 -11.19
N GLN A 841 7.28 -5.00 -12.08
CA GLN A 841 6.49 -3.78 -12.29
C GLN A 841 6.55 -3.38 -13.78
N GLY A 842 5.55 -2.64 -14.25
CA GLY A 842 5.48 -2.14 -15.64
C GLY A 842 5.20 -3.21 -16.70
N LEU A 843 4.42 -4.26 -16.39
CA LEU A 843 4.01 -5.24 -17.41
C LEU A 843 3.18 -4.59 -18.53
N ALA A 844 2.23 -3.72 -18.17
CA ALA A 844 1.44 -2.96 -19.14
C ALA A 844 2.31 -2.04 -20.02
N ASP A 845 3.23 -1.27 -19.42
CA ASP A 845 4.22 -0.47 -20.16
C ASP A 845 5.05 -1.33 -21.13
N THR A 846 5.42 -2.54 -20.71
CA THR A 846 6.21 -3.49 -21.54
C THR A 846 5.43 -3.92 -22.77
N PHE A 847 4.17 -4.35 -22.58
CA PHE A 847 3.27 -4.71 -23.68
C PHE A 847 3.02 -3.51 -24.62
N ILE A 848 2.80 -2.32 -24.07
CA ILE A 848 2.56 -1.10 -24.85
C ILE A 848 3.80 -0.68 -25.65
N LYS A 849 5.01 -0.72 -25.06
CA LYS A 849 6.27 -0.46 -25.79
C LYS A 849 6.46 -1.45 -26.95
N LEU A 850 6.08 -2.71 -26.76
CA LEU A 850 6.11 -3.78 -27.78
C LEU A 850 4.87 -3.84 -28.68
N ARG A 851 3.93 -2.89 -28.56
CA ARG A 851 2.70 -2.78 -29.36
C ARG A 851 1.78 -4.00 -29.29
N MET A 852 1.84 -4.74 -28.18
CA MET A 852 1.00 -5.90 -27.88
C MET A 852 -0.22 -5.47 -27.04
N PRO A 853 -1.46 -5.63 -27.52
CA PRO A 853 -2.65 -5.49 -26.67
C PRO A 853 -2.62 -6.48 -25.49
N PHE A 854 -3.13 -6.09 -24.31
CA PHE A 854 -3.11 -6.94 -23.11
C PHE A 854 -3.88 -8.27 -23.29
N GLU A 855 -4.85 -8.31 -24.21
CA GLU A 855 -5.62 -9.52 -24.57
C GLU A 855 -5.06 -10.30 -25.78
N SER A 856 -3.82 -10.02 -26.21
CA SER A 856 -3.16 -10.72 -27.33
C SER A 856 -2.45 -12.01 -26.91
N GLU A 857 -2.33 -12.99 -27.82
CA GLU A 857 -1.59 -14.22 -27.53
C GLU A 857 -0.08 -13.95 -27.47
N GLU A 858 0.39 -12.92 -28.17
CA GLU A 858 1.74 -12.39 -28.11
C GLU A 858 2.09 -11.87 -26.70
N ALA A 859 1.21 -11.06 -26.09
CA ALA A 859 1.35 -10.63 -24.70
C ALA A 859 1.29 -11.83 -23.72
N ARG A 860 0.51 -12.86 -24.03
CA ARG A 860 0.38 -14.09 -23.23
C ARG A 860 1.63 -14.95 -23.27
N VAL A 861 2.20 -15.16 -24.46
CA VAL A 861 3.51 -15.80 -24.66
C VAL A 861 4.61 -15.03 -23.93
N LEU A 862 4.66 -13.71 -24.08
CA LEU A 862 5.64 -12.87 -23.40
C LEU A 862 5.49 -12.90 -21.88
N ASN A 863 4.27 -12.89 -21.35
CA ASN A 863 3.98 -13.07 -19.92
C ASN A 863 4.58 -14.37 -19.39
N ARG A 864 4.31 -15.51 -20.04
CA ARG A 864 4.89 -16.80 -19.64
C ARG A 864 6.42 -16.74 -19.68
N ASP A 865 6.99 -16.30 -20.80
CA ASP A 865 8.44 -16.35 -21.04
C ASP A 865 9.25 -15.42 -20.12
N ILE A 866 8.66 -14.29 -19.70
CA ILE A 866 9.24 -13.40 -18.66
C ILE A 866 9.33 -14.13 -17.32
N PHE A 867 8.25 -14.76 -16.86
CA PHE A 867 8.22 -15.42 -15.55
C PHE A 867 9.02 -16.73 -15.54
N GLU A 868 9.02 -17.48 -16.64
CA GLU A 868 9.96 -18.60 -16.88
C GLU A 868 11.41 -18.15 -16.72
N THR A 869 11.78 -17.02 -17.33
CA THR A 869 13.14 -16.46 -17.24
C THR A 869 13.49 -16.02 -15.82
N ILE A 870 12.58 -15.33 -15.12
CA ILE A 870 12.78 -14.91 -13.73
C ILE A 870 12.99 -16.13 -12.82
N TYR A 871 12.15 -17.17 -12.93
CA TYR A 871 12.25 -18.35 -12.08
C TYR A 871 13.51 -19.18 -12.36
N HIS A 872 13.88 -19.36 -13.63
CA HIS A 872 15.13 -20.04 -14.00
C HIS A 872 16.36 -19.30 -13.44
N ALA A 873 16.48 -18.00 -13.70
CA ALA A 873 17.58 -17.17 -13.22
C ALA A 873 17.68 -17.15 -11.69
N ALA A 874 16.54 -17.09 -10.99
CA ALA A 874 16.50 -17.10 -9.54
C ALA A 874 16.96 -18.43 -8.94
N LEU A 875 16.50 -19.57 -9.50
CA LEU A 875 16.96 -20.90 -9.11
C LEU A 875 18.46 -21.09 -9.38
N GLU A 876 18.93 -20.62 -10.53
CA GLU A 876 20.33 -20.70 -10.94
C GLU A 876 21.25 -19.94 -9.96
N ALA A 877 20.95 -18.67 -9.67
CA ALA A 877 21.70 -17.90 -8.68
C ALA A 877 21.59 -18.48 -7.25
N SER A 878 20.44 -19.05 -6.89
CA SER A 878 20.30 -19.72 -5.58
C SER A 878 21.11 -21.03 -5.51
N CYS A 879 21.29 -21.73 -6.63
CA CYS A 879 22.16 -22.89 -6.75
C CYS A 879 23.66 -22.51 -6.72
N GLU A 880 24.06 -21.42 -7.37
CA GLU A 880 25.42 -20.84 -7.27
C GLU A 880 25.75 -20.45 -5.82
N LEU A 881 24.80 -19.83 -5.12
CA LEU A 881 24.93 -19.50 -3.70
C LEU A 881 25.01 -20.75 -2.82
N ALA A 882 24.28 -21.82 -3.15
CA ALA A 882 24.36 -23.09 -2.42
C ALA A 882 25.70 -23.81 -2.62
N ALA A 883 26.25 -23.79 -3.84
CA ALA A 883 27.58 -24.32 -4.13
C ALA A 883 28.69 -23.59 -3.35
N LYS A 884 28.48 -22.32 -2.96
CA LYS A 884 29.44 -21.51 -2.19
C LYS A 884 29.22 -21.55 -0.67
N TYR A 885 27.98 -21.65 -0.20
CA TYR A 885 27.62 -21.46 1.22
C TYR A 885 26.85 -22.65 1.84
N GLY A 886 26.61 -23.71 1.08
CA GLY A 886 25.65 -24.77 1.40
C GLY A 886 24.19 -24.36 1.13
N PRO A 887 23.26 -25.31 0.98
CA PRO A 887 21.83 -25.02 0.88
C PRO A 887 21.28 -24.41 2.18
N TYR A 888 19.99 -24.05 2.20
CA TYR A 888 19.30 -23.68 3.45
C TYR A 888 19.09 -24.89 4.36
N GLU A 889 18.97 -24.67 5.67
CA GLU A 889 18.93 -25.73 6.72
C GLU A 889 17.88 -26.80 6.43
N THR A 890 16.69 -26.37 6.00
CA THR A 890 15.51 -27.22 5.78
C THR A 890 15.34 -27.67 4.33
N TYR A 891 16.42 -27.65 3.53
CA TYR A 891 16.40 -28.09 2.12
C TYR A 891 16.06 -29.57 1.98
N GLN A 892 16.59 -30.44 2.83
CA GLN A 892 16.39 -31.89 2.69
C GLN A 892 14.92 -32.28 2.93
N GLY A 893 14.37 -33.06 1.99
CA GLY A 893 12.98 -33.49 2.00
C GLY A 893 12.01 -32.53 1.29
N SER A 894 12.45 -31.31 0.96
CA SER A 894 11.67 -30.38 0.13
C SER A 894 11.43 -30.93 -1.29
N PRO A 895 10.41 -30.47 -2.02
CA PRO A 895 10.22 -30.79 -3.43
C PRO A 895 11.46 -30.53 -4.31
N VAL A 896 12.14 -29.39 -4.15
CA VAL A 896 13.36 -29.10 -4.94
C VAL A 896 14.49 -30.08 -4.66
N SER A 897 14.62 -30.60 -3.41
CA SER A 897 15.60 -31.65 -3.10
C SER A 897 15.25 -33.02 -3.67
N LYS A 898 14.02 -33.19 -4.17
CA LYS A 898 13.56 -34.36 -4.94
C LYS A 898 13.62 -34.12 -6.45
N GLY A 899 14.15 -32.97 -6.88
CA GLY A 899 14.21 -32.55 -8.29
C GLY A 899 12.90 -31.98 -8.85
N ILE A 900 11.90 -31.75 -8.00
CA ILE A 900 10.58 -31.21 -8.35
C ILE A 900 10.63 -29.69 -8.24
N LEU A 901 10.43 -28.99 -9.36
CA LEU A 901 10.37 -27.53 -9.46
C LEU A 901 8.92 -27.06 -9.58
N GLN A 902 8.68 -25.75 -9.43
CA GLN A 902 7.33 -25.19 -9.50
C GLN A 902 6.51 -25.59 -10.75
N PRO A 903 7.03 -25.59 -12.00
CA PRO A 903 6.21 -25.93 -13.16
C PRO A 903 5.73 -27.39 -13.14
N ASP A 904 6.48 -28.30 -12.52
CA ASP A 904 6.08 -29.71 -12.34
C ASP A 904 4.85 -29.82 -11.41
N MET A 905 4.77 -28.97 -10.38
CA MET A 905 3.62 -28.91 -9.46
C MET A 905 2.35 -28.37 -10.12
N TRP A 906 2.43 -27.87 -11.35
CA TRP A 906 1.31 -27.38 -12.17
C TRP A 906 1.05 -28.26 -13.41
N ASP A 907 1.76 -29.39 -13.56
CA ASP A 907 1.77 -30.24 -14.76
C ASP A 907 2.14 -29.47 -16.06
N VAL A 908 2.94 -28.41 -15.94
CA VAL A 908 3.38 -27.55 -17.05
C VAL A 908 4.79 -27.96 -17.50
N LYS A 909 4.95 -28.36 -18.77
CA LYS A 909 6.29 -28.42 -19.39
C LYS A 909 6.78 -26.98 -19.65
N PRO A 910 7.96 -26.56 -19.14
CA PRO A 910 8.58 -25.30 -19.52
C PRO A 910 8.93 -25.24 -21.02
N THR A 911 9.25 -24.05 -21.53
CA THR A 911 9.73 -23.91 -22.90
C THR A 911 11.20 -24.31 -23.01
N ASP A 912 11.66 -24.56 -24.24
CA ASP A 912 13.07 -24.90 -24.51
C ASP A 912 13.97 -23.63 -24.56
N ARG A 913 13.54 -22.53 -23.91
CA ARG A 913 14.25 -21.23 -23.83
C ARG A 913 15.47 -21.28 -22.91
N TRP A 914 15.44 -22.11 -21.87
CA TRP A 914 16.50 -22.26 -20.87
C TRP A 914 16.78 -23.74 -20.58
N ASP A 915 18.02 -24.09 -20.23
CA ASP A 915 18.41 -25.50 -19.97
C ASP A 915 18.01 -25.97 -18.56
N TRP A 916 16.71 -26.21 -18.41
CA TRP A 916 16.10 -26.81 -17.24
C TRP A 916 16.71 -28.18 -16.86
N LEU A 917 17.31 -28.92 -17.80
CA LEU A 917 17.92 -30.22 -17.49
C LEU A 917 19.26 -30.03 -16.78
N SER A 918 20.11 -29.12 -17.26
CA SER A 918 21.37 -28.81 -16.58
C SER A 918 21.16 -28.05 -15.28
N LEU A 919 20.15 -27.17 -15.19
CA LEU A 919 19.75 -26.55 -13.92
C LEU A 919 19.34 -27.61 -12.88
N ARG A 920 18.50 -28.59 -13.25
CA ARG A 920 18.11 -29.70 -12.35
C ARG A 920 19.31 -30.56 -11.92
N ARG A 921 20.26 -30.85 -12.82
CA ARG A 921 21.52 -31.55 -12.46
C ARG A 921 22.35 -30.75 -11.45
N ASN A 922 22.45 -29.44 -11.62
CA ASN A 922 23.17 -28.56 -10.70
C ASN A 922 22.49 -28.48 -9.32
N ILE A 923 21.15 -28.36 -9.28
CA ILE A 923 20.36 -28.38 -8.04
C ILE A 923 20.52 -29.73 -7.33
N ALA A 924 20.44 -30.86 -8.05
CA ALA A 924 20.65 -32.19 -7.46
C ALA A 924 22.06 -32.37 -6.87
N LYS A 925 23.07 -31.67 -7.39
CA LYS A 925 24.46 -31.71 -6.91
C LYS A 925 24.72 -30.76 -5.72
N ASN A 926 24.24 -29.52 -5.80
CA ASN A 926 24.65 -28.42 -4.91
C ASN A 926 23.54 -27.97 -3.93
N GLY A 927 22.28 -28.29 -4.23
CA GLY A 927 21.10 -27.69 -3.62
C GLY A 927 20.80 -26.27 -4.10
N VAL A 928 19.93 -25.57 -3.36
CA VAL A 928 19.64 -24.13 -3.52
C VAL A 928 19.70 -23.43 -2.16
N ARG A 929 20.06 -22.14 -2.15
CA ARG A 929 20.29 -21.36 -0.92
C ARG A 929 19.02 -20.78 -0.30
N ASN A 930 17.94 -20.72 -1.07
CA ASN A 930 16.68 -20.08 -0.71
C ASN A 930 15.53 -21.07 -0.96
N SER A 931 14.59 -21.18 -0.01
CA SER A 931 13.46 -22.11 -0.12
C SER A 931 12.38 -21.67 -1.11
N LEU A 932 12.20 -20.36 -1.28
CA LEU A 932 11.22 -19.72 -2.16
C LEU A 932 11.84 -18.46 -2.77
N LEU A 933 11.43 -18.11 -3.99
CA LEU A 933 12.15 -17.16 -4.85
C LEU A 933 11.28 -16.06 -5.45
N VAL A 934 10.05 -16.37 -5.90
CA VAL A 934 9.27 -15.51 -6.80
C VAL A 934 7.89 -15.23 -6.20
N ALA A 935 7.61 -13.96 -5.95
CA ALA A 935 6.36 -13.46 -5.36
C ALA A 935 6.00 -12.06 -5.89
N PRO A 936 5.17 -11.95 -6.94
CA PRO A 936 4.76 -10.66 -7.48
C PRO A 936 3.79 -9.89 -6.56
N MET A 937 4.36 -8.93 -5.84
CA MET A 937 3.70 -8.03 -4.89
C MET A 937 3.04 -6.81 -5.56
N PRO A 938 2.20 -6.03 -4.85
CA PRO A 938 1.73 -4.72 -5.31
C PRO A 938 2.87 -3.70 -5.18
N THR A 939 3.13 -2.94 -6.23
CA THR A 939 4.29 -2.03 -6.31
C THR A 939 3.92 -0.55 -6.18
N ALA A 940 2.78 -0.21 -5.56
CA ALA A 940 2.19 1.13 -5.52
C ALA A 940 3.21 2.27 -5.37
N SER A 941 4.05 2.24 -4.33
CA SER A 941 5.07 3.29 -4.13
C SER A 941 6.27 3.17 -5.07
N THR A 942 6.78 1.96 -5.32
CA THR A 942 8.03 1.74 -6.07
C THR A 942 7.85 1.92 -7.58
N SER A 943 6.70 1.54 -8.13
CA SER A 943 6.33 1.80 -9.53
C SER A 943 6.03 3.27 -9.79
N GLN A 944 5.41 3.99 -8.84
CA GLN A 944 5.28 5.45 -8.91
C GLN A 944 6.64 6.16 -8.89
N ILE A 945 7.60 5.70 -8.06
CA ILE A 945 8.98 6.20 -8.09
C ILE A 945 9.63 5.96 -9.44
N MET A 946 9.50 4.76 -10.01
CA MET A 946 10.12 4.41 -11.29
C MET A 946 9.40 4.98 -12.52
N GLY A 947 8.13 5.38 -12.40
CA GLY A 947 7.32 5.93 -13.50
C GLY A 947 6.68 4.87 -14.41
N TRP A 948 6.42 3.66 -13.88
CA TRP A 948 5.78 2.54 -14.57
C TRP A 948 4.41 2.21 -13.94
N ASN A 949 3.57 1.42 -14.62
CA ASN A 949 2.32 0.90 -14.07
C ASN A 949 2.57 -0.16 -12.97
N GLU A 950 1.57 -0.37 -12.13
CA GLU A 950 1.72 -1.24 -10.96
C GLU A 950 1.81 -2.73 -11.32
N ALA A 951 2.81 -3.40 -10.74
CA ALA A 951 3.02 -4.84 -10.79
C ALA A 951 2.86 -5.47 -12.19
N PHE A 952 1.89 -6.36 -12.32
CA PHE A 952 1.49 -7.06 -13.53
C PHE A 952 0.10 -6.62 -14.02
N GLU A 953 -0.42 -5.49 -13.52
CA GLU A 953 -1.78 -5.02 -13.82
C GLU A 953 -1.85 -4.30 -15.18
N PRO A 954 -3.00 -4.34 -15.88
CA PRO A 954 -3.32 -3.37 -16.92
C PRO A 954 -3.43 -1.94 -16.36
N TYR A 955 -3.46 -0.94 -17.24
CA TYR A 955 -3.82 0.42 -16.82
C TYR A 955 -5.28 0.47 -16.34
N THR A 956 -5.51 1.00 -15.14
CA THR A 956 -6.85 1.17 -14.56
C THR A 956 -7.69 2.17 -15.37
N SER A 957 -7.04 3.23 -15.86
CA SER A 957 -7.57 4.26 -16.75
C SER A 957 -6.44 4.89 -17.57
N ASN A 958 -6.72 5.40 -18.78
CA ASN A 958 -5.76 6.24 -19.51
C ASN A 958 -5.79 7.73 -19.10
N LEU A 959 -6.63 8.10 -18.14
CA LEU A 959 -6.71 9.43 -17.54
C LEU A 959 -7.00 9.29 -16.04
N TYR A 960 -6.08 9.75 -15.19
CA TYR A 960 -6.20 9.65 -13.73
C TYR A 960 -5.70 10.94 -13.04
N THR A 961 -6.19 11.19 -11.83
CA THR A 961 -5.81 12.38 -11.04
C THR A 961 -4.76 12.03 -10.00
N ARG A 962 -3.58 12.66 -10.06
CA ARG A 962 -2.51 12.52 -9.05
C ARG A 962 -2.59 13.65 -8.04
N ARG A 963 -2.79 13.30 -6.77
CA ARG A 963 -2.73 14.23 -5.63
C ARG A 963 -1.29 14.39 -5.15
N VAL A 964 -0.81 15.63 -5.09
CA VAL A 964 0.46 16.01 -4.44
C VAL A 964 0.23 17.21 -3.51
N LEU A 965 1.22 17.61 -2.72
CA LEU A 965 1.09 18.73 -1.77
C LEU A 965 0.75 20.08 -2.45
N ALA A 966 1.06 20.22 -3.74
CA ALA A 966 0.76 21.40 -4.56
C ALA A 966 -0.62 21.36 -5.27
N GLY A 967 -1.44 20.32 -5.04
CA GLY A 967 -2.79 20.20 -5.60
C GLY A 967 -3.07 18.90 -6.35
N GLU A 968 -4.13 18.91 -7.15
CA GLU A 968 -4.57 17.79 -7.99
C GLU A 968 -4.14 18.00 -9.45
N PHE A 969 -3.44 17.02 -10.01
CA PHE A 969 -2.93 17.05 -11.38
C PHE A 969 -3.62 15.98 -12.21
N GLN A 970 -4.30 16.37 -13.29
CA GLN A 970 -4.75 15.39 -14.29
C GLN A 970 -3.54 14.85 -15.06
N VAL A 971 -3.47 13.54 -15.20
CA VAL A 971 -2.37 12.84 -15.88
C VAL A 971 -2.97 11.88 -16.91
N VAL A 972 -2.62 12.08 -18.17
CA VAL A 972 -2.91 11.15 -19.26
C VAL A 972 -1.85 10.04 -19.25
N ASN A 973 -2.23 8.82 -19.64
CA ASN A 973 -1.27 7.73 -19.89
C ASN A 973 -0.20 8.22 -20.89
N GLN A 974 1.06 8.26 -20.43
CA GLN A 974 2.21 8.80 -21.16
C GLN A 974 2.41 8.17 -22.54
N TRP A 975 2.01 6.91 -22.71
CA TRP A 975 2.14 6.17 -23.96
C TRP A 975 1.04 6.55 -24.96
N LEU A 976 -0.23 6.54 -24.52
CA LEU A 976 -1.37 7.00 -25.32
C LEU A 976 -1.16 8.45 -25.77
N LEU A 977 -0.70 9.31 -24.87
CA LEU A 977 -0.45 10.71 -25.17
C LEU A 977 0.62 10.87 -26.27
N ARG A 978 1.71 10.09 -26.23
CA ARG A 978 2.72 10.09 -27.30
C ARG A 978 2.15 9.61 -28.62
N ASP A 979 1.38 8.52 -28.64
CA ASP A 979 0.76 8.02 -29.88
C ASP A 979 -0.23 9.01 -30.49
N LEU A 980 -1.04 9.68 -29.67
CA LEU A 980 -1.99 10.71 -30.16
C LEU A 980 -1.27 11.97 -30.66
N VAL A 981 -0.10 12.31 -30.10
CA VAL A 981 0.76 13.40 -30.59
C VAL A 981 1.47 12.99 -31.89
N GLU A 982 2.06 11.79 -31.97
CA GLU A 982 2.69 11.24 -33.18
C GLU A 982 1.70 11.17 -34.37
N LEU A 983 0.42 10.92 -34.11
CA LEU A 983 -0.65 10.90 -35.12
C LEU A 983 -1.29 12.27 -35.41
N GLY A 984 -0.90 13.35 -34.70
CA GLY A 984 -1.53 14.68 -34.85
C GLY A 984 -2.99 14.74 -34.38
N LEU A 985 -3.41 13.80 -33.52
CA LEU A 985 -4.77 13.66 -32.97
C LEU A 985 -4.93 14.30 -31.58
N TRP A 986 -3.84 14.79 -30.97
CA TRP A 986 -3.89 15.42 -29.65
C TRP A 986 -4.26 16.91 -29.72
N ASP A 987 -5.48 17.23 -29.30
CA ASP A 987 -5.96 18.59 -29.08
C ASP A 987 -6.82 18.71 -27.81
N ASP A 988 -7.27 19.93 -27.51
CA ASP A 988 -8.13 20.22 -26.36
C ASP A 988 -9.49 19.48 -26.41
N ASN A 989 -9.98 19.14 -27.60
CA ASN A 989 -11.23 18.40 -27.82
C ASN A 989 -11.04 16.90 -27.57
N MET A 990 -9.94 16.30 -28.02
CA MET A 990 -9.51 14.94 -27.69
C MET A 990 -9.35 14.77 -26.18
N ARG A 991 -8.75 15.76 -25.49
CA ARG A 991 -8.72 15.78 -24.02
C ARG A 991 -10.13 15.82 -23.41
N GLN A 992 -11.01 16.71 -23.87
CA GLN A 992 -12.40 16.77 -23.38
C GLN A 992 -13.17 15.45 -23.61
N LYS A 993 -12.94 14.76 -24.73
CA LYS A 993 -13.50 13.43 -25.00
C LYS A 993 -12.96 12.35 -24.06
N LEU A 994 -11.66 12.33 -23.76
CA LEU A 994 -11.11 11.41 -22.75
C LEU A 994 -11.68 11.66 -21.35
N ILE A 995 -11.91 12.93 -20.97
CA ILE A 995 -12.60 13.29 -19.72
C ILE A 995 -14.07 12.79 -19.76
N ALA A 996 -14.79 13.04 -20.86
CA ALA A 996 -16.16 12.58 -21.06
C ALA A 996 -16.29 11.05 -20.93
N HIS A 997 -15.30 10.30 -21.43
CA HIS A 997 -15.25 8.84 -21.43
C HIS A 997 -14.42 8.23 -20.28
N ASN A 998 -14.08 8.98 -19.22
CA ASN A 998 -13.34 8.49 -18.04
C ASN A 998 -12.01 7.75 -18.40
N GLY A 999 -11.27 8.27 -19.39
CA GLY A 999 -10.02 7.66 -19.87
C GLY A 999 -10.20 6.45 -20.79
N SER A 1000 -11.43 6.10 -21.18
CA SER A 1000 -11.67 5.13 -22.25
C SER A 1000 -11.42 5.74 -23.63
N VAL A 1001 -10.74 4.99 -24.50
CA VAL A 1001 -10.52 5.34 -25.91
C VAL A 1001 -11.55 4.70 -26.85
N GLN A 1002 -12.29 3.68 -26.39
CA GLN A 1002 -13.07 2.78 -27.27
C GLN A 1002 -14.14 3.54 -28.09
N SER A 1003 -14.85 4.46 -27.43
CA SER A 1003 -15.96 5.23 -28.01
C SER A 1003 -15.53 6.42 -28.88
N ILE A 1004 -14.24 6.78 -28.91
CA ILE A 1004 -13.76 7.96 -29.64
C ILE A 1004 -13.55 7.58 -31.12
N PRO A 1005 -14.29 8.15 -32.09
CA PRO A 1005 -14.23 7.69 -33.47
C PRO A 1005 -12.94 8.07 -34.20
N GLU A 1006 -12.21 9.09 -33.75
CA GLU A 1006 -10.96 9.52 -34.36
C GLU A 1006 -9.74 8.65 -34.00
N ILE A 1007 -9.83 7.79 -32.97
CA ILE A 1007 -8.71 6.94 -32.55
C ILE A 1007 -8.71 5.63 -33.36
N PRO A 1008 -7.57 5.23 -33.97
CA PRO A 1008 -7.43 3.95 -34.68
C PRO A 1008 -7.75 2.70 -33.83
N GLU A 1009 -8.28 1.67 -34.48
CA GLU A 1009 -8.79 0.44 -33.84
C GLU A 1009 -7.68 -0.45 -33.24
N ASP A 1010 -6.45 -0.34 -33.73
CA ASP A 1010 -5.26 -0.94 -33.14
C ASP A 1010 -4.87 -0.24 -31.83
N LEU A 1011 -4.85 1.11 -31.80
CA LEU A 1011 -4.64 1.87 -30.56
C LEU A 1011 -5.77 1.63 -29.53
N LYS A 1012 -7.02 1.48 -29.98
CA LYS A 1012 -8.14 1.11 -29.09
C LYS A 1012 -7.93 -0.22 -28.39
N LYS A 1013 -7.39 -1.23 -29.09
CA LYS A 1013 -7.01 -2.52 -28.50
C LYS A 1013 -5.81 -2.40 -27.56
N LEU A 1014 -4.82 -1.59 -27.94
CA LEU A 1014 -3.59 -1.39 -27.15
C LEU A 1014 -3.88 -0.68 -25.81
N TYR A 1015 -4.78 0.30 -25.82
CA TYR A 1015 -5.13 1.13 -24.65
C TYR A 1015 -6.47 0.77 -24.00
N ARG A 1016 -6.85 -0.52 -24.04
CA ARG A 1016 -7.97 -1.01 -23.22
C ARG A 1016 -7.69 -0.83 -21.74
N THR A 1017 -8.63 -0.23 -21.03
CA THR A 1017 -8.57 -0.13 -19.56
C THR A 1017 -8.84 -1.48 -18.92
N VAL A 1018 -8.43 -1.66 -17.65
CA VAL A 1018 -8.66 -2.91 -16.90
C VAL A 1018 -10.13 -3.34 -16.83
N TYR A 1019 -11.07 -2.38 -16.93
CA TYR A 1019 -12.51 -2.62 -16.94
C TYR A 1019 -13.06 -3.01 -18.33
N GLU A 1020 -12.30 -2.77 -19.41
CA GLU A 1020 -12.61 -3.17 -20.78
C GLU A 1020 -12.00 -4.54 -21.12
N ILE A 1021 -10.93 -4.92 -20.42
CA ILE A 1021 -10.25 -6.21 -20.52
C ILE A 1021 -11.09 -7.29 -19.80
N LYS A 1022 -11.29 -8.43 -20.48
CA LYS A 1022 -11.99 -9.57 -19.88
C LYS A 1022 -11.17 -10.14 -18.73
N GLN A 1023 -11.71 -10.09 -17.50
CA GLN A 1023 -11.03 -10.61 -16.30
C GLN A 1023 -10.64 -12.10 -16.40
N LYS A 1024 -11.33 -12.88 -17.25
CA LYS A 1024 -10.91 -14.23 -17.64
C LYS A 1024 -9.46 -14.27 -18.17
N VAL A 1025 -9.08 -13.31 -19.03
CA VAL A 1025 -7.73 -13.20 -19.60
C VAL A 1025 -6.71 -12.82 -18.52
N VAL A 1026 -7.08 -11.93 -17.60
CA VAL A 1026 -6.23 -11.58 -16.43
C VAL A 1026 -5.95 -12.82 -15.57
N ILE A 1027 -6.96 -13.68 -15.35
CA ILE A 1027 -6.82 -14.97 -14.66
C ILE A 1027 -6.00 -15.98 -15.47
N ASP A 1028 -6.21 -16.06 -16.79
CA ASP A 1028 -5.43 -16.95 -17.66
C ASP A 1028 -3.94 -16.57 -17.64
N LEU A 1029 -3.61 -15.28 -17.78
CA LEU A 1029 -2.24 -14.76 -17.66
C LEU A 1029 -1.63 -15.00 -16.27
N ALA A 1030 -2.44 -14.88 -15.21
CA ALA A 1030 -2.03 -15.17 -13.83
C ALA A 1030 -1.75 -16.66 -13.59
N ALA A 1031 -2.50 -17.55 -14.25
CA ALA A 1031 -2.30 -19.00 -14.19
C ALA A 1031 -1.07 -19.43 -15.01
N ASP A 1032 -0.89 -18.90 -16.23
CA ASP A 1032 0.26 -19.20 -17.09
C ASP A 1032 1.59 -18.83 -16.40
N ARG A 1033 1.64 -17.69 -15.70
CA ARG A 1033 2.81 -17.30 -14.88
C ARG A 1033 2.89 -18.06 -13.54
N GLY A 1034 1.76 -18.54 -13.02
CA GLY A 1034 1.68 -19.24 -11.73
C GLY A 1034 2.55 -20.50 -11.66
N ALA A 1035 2.73 -21.17 -12.80
CA ALA A 1035 3.66 -22.29 -12.97
C ALA A 1035 5.14 -21.94 -12.71
N PHE A 1036 5.49 -20.65 -12.69
CA PHE A 1036 6.84 -20.13 -12.43
C PHE A 1036 6.88 -19.23 -11.18
N ILE A 1037 5.87 -19.32 -10.31
CA ILE A 1037 5.74 -18.56 -9.05
C ILE A 1037 5.60 -19.56 -7.89
N ASP A 1038 6.68 -19.77 -7.15
CA ASP A 1038 6.72 -20.70 -6.01
C ASP A 1038 6.00 -20.17 -4.76
N GLN A 1039 5.89 -18.84 -4.62
CA GLN A 1039 4.98 -18.17 -3.68
C GLN A 1039 3.58 -17.98 -4.32
N SER A 1040 2.98 -16.79 -4.29
CA SER A 1040 1.74 -16.42 -5.01
C SER A 1040 1.88 -15.02 -5.64
N GLN A 1041 0.77 -14.40 -6.04
CA GLN A 1041 0.72 -13.07 -6.67
C GLN A 1041 -0.51 -12.28 -6.22
N SER A 1042 -0.37 -10.97 -6.04
CA SER A 1042 -1.42 -10.06 -5.54
C SER A 1042 -2.52 -9.74 -6.57
N LEU A 1043 -3.31 -10.73 -6.98
CA LEU A 1043 -4.22 -10.63 -8.11
C LEU A 1043 -5.49 -9.79 -7.83
N ASN A 1044 -5.46 -8.48 -8.09
CA ASN A 1044 -6.68 -7.66 -8.07
C ASN A 1044 -7.61 -8.01 -9.24
N ILE A 1045 -8.92 -8.09 -8.97
CA ILE A 1045 -9.96 -8.31 -9.98
C ILE A 1045 -10.80 -7.05 -10.11
N HIS A 1046 -11.03 -6.61 -11.35
CA HIS A 1046 -11.74 -5.38 -11.68
C HIS A 1046 -13.08 -5.69 -12.36
N MET A 1047 -14.19 -5.23 -11.79
CA MET A 1047 -15.52 -5.57 -12.29
C MET A 1047 -16.44 -4.34 -12.34
N ASP A 1048 -16.92 -4.03 -13.54
CA ASP A 1048 -17.96 -3.04 -13.76
C ASP A 1048 -19.33 -3.67 -13.50
N GLY A 1049 -20.14 -3.05 -12.63
CA GLY A 1049 -21.41 -3.60 -12.14
C GLY A 1049 -21.32 -5.07 -11.68
N PRO A 1050 -20.66 -5.40 -10.55
CA PRO A 1050 -20.54 -6.77 -10.08
C PRO A 1050 -21.90 -7.38 -9.73
N ASP A 1051 -22.06 -8.67 -10.01
CA ASP A 1051 -23.22 -9.46 -9.60
C ASP A 1051 -22.77 -10.87 -9.19
N TYR A 1052 -23.66 -11.61 -8.51
CA TYR A 1052 -23.34 -12.95 -8.02
C TYR A 1052 -22.91 -13.91 -9.13
N ASN A 1053 -23.49 -13.83 -10.34
CA ASN A 1053 -23.17 -14.75 -11.44
C ASN A 1053 -21.78 -14.47 -12.00
N LYS A 1054 -21.45 -13.20 -12.25
CA LYS A 1054 -20.11 -12.77 -12.66
C LYS A 1054 -19.06 -13.18 -11.62
N LEU A 1055 -19.23 -12.80 -10.35
CA LEU A 1055 -18.27 -13.11 -9.29
C LEU A 1055 -18.12 -14.62 -9.05
N THR A 1056 -19.23 -15.37 -9.03
CA THR A 1056 -19.19 -16.83 -8.96
C THR A 1056 -18.40 -17.42 -10.12
N SER A 1057 -18.73 -17.07 -11.36
CA SER A 1057 -18.03 -17.59 -12.54
C SER A 1057 -16.53 -17.25 -12.53
N MET A 1058 -16.16 -16.06 -12.03
CA MET A 1058 -14.78 -15.57 -11.93
C MET A 1058 -13.98 -16.36 -10.87
N HIS A 1059 -14.48 -16.46 -9.63
CA HIS A 1059 -13.82 -17.22 -8.57
C HIS A 1059 -13.68 -18.71 -8.92
N PHE A 1060 -14.75 -19.32 -9.44
CA PHE A 1060 -14.70 -20.72 -9.87
C PHE A 1060 -13.79 -20.96 -11.09
N TYR A 1061 -13.56 -19.97 -11.94
CA TYR A 1061 -12.56 -20.04 -13.00
C TYR A 1061 -11.13 -19.98 -12.44
N GLY A 1062 -10.85 -19.03 -11.54
CA GLY A 1062 -9.55 -18.92 -10.86
C GLY A 1062 -9.18 -20.16 -10.05
N TRP A 1063 -10.13 -20.71 -9.29
CA TRP A 1063 -9.95 -21.97 -8.55
C TRP A 1063 -9.67 -23.16 -9.49
N LYS A 1064 -10.48 -23.35 -10.54
CA LYS A 1064 -10.29 -24.45 -11.52
C LYS A 1064 -9.04 -24.30 -12.39
N LYS A 1065 -8.48 -23.09 -12.48
CA LYS A 1065 -7.15 -22.80 -13.04
C LYS A 1065 -6.00 -23.08 -12.06
N GLY A 1066 -6.31 -23.50 -10.83
CA GLY A 1066 -5.34 -23.82 -9.80
C GLY A 1066 -4.60 -22.59 -9.26
N LEU A 1067 -5.17 -21.39 -9.34
CA LEU A 1067 -4.57 -20.23 -8.69
C LEU A 1067 -4.37 -20.48 -7.19
N LYS A 1068 -3.33 -19.88 -6.61
CA LYS A 1068 -3.11 -19.88 -5.15
C LYS A 1068 -3.92 -18.76 -4.50
N THR A 1069 -3.72 -17.54 -4.99
CA THR A 1069 -4.59 -16.38 -4.72
C THR A 1069 -5.55 -16.21 -5.88
N GLY A 1070 -6.83 -16.44 -5.63
CA GLY A 1070 -7.90 -16.20 -6.62
C GLY A 1070 -8.26 -14.72 -6.74
N MET A 1071 -8.18 -13.97 -5.63
CA MET A 1071 -8.45 -12.54 -5.61
C MET A 1071 -7.74 -11.87 -4.42
N TYR A 1072 -7.04 -10.78 -4.68
CA TYR A 1072 -6.64 -9.78 -3.69
C TYR A 1072 -7.87 -8.87 -3.44
N TYR A 1073 -7.88 -7.61 -3.89
CA TYR A 1073 -9.11 -6.79 -3.85
C TYR A 1073 -10.06 -7.12 -5.01
N LEU A 1074 -11.36 -7.05 -4.73
CA LEU A 1074 -12.34 -6.71 -5.77
C LEU A 1074 -12.35 -5.17 -5.93
N ARG A 1075 -12.16 -4.69 -7.16
CA ARG A 1075 -12.23 -3.28 -7.53
C ARG A 1075 -13.46 -3.05 -8.40
N THR A 1076 -14.32 -2.13 -7.97
CA THR A 1076 -15.61 -1.82 -8.62
C THR A 1076 -15.63 -0.36 -9.06
N LYS A 1077 -16.50 -0.03 -10.02
CA LYS A 1077 -16.84 1.38 -10.31
C LYS A 1077 -18.02 1.82 -9.43
N PRO A 1078 -18.09 3.10 -9.02
CA PRO A 1078 -19.31 3.68 -8.46
C PRO A 1078 -20.49 3.53 -9.43
N ALA A 1079 -21.69 3.27 -8.90
CA ALA A 1079 -22.90 3.09 -9.72
C ALA A 1079 -23.42 4.40 -10.38
N ALA A 1080 -22.90 5.55 -9.96
CA ALA A 1080 -23.16 6.86 -10.55
C ALA A 1080 -21.85 7.53 -10.95
N ASP A 1081 -21.77 8.00 -12.21
CA ASP A 1081 -20.73 8.93 -12.65
C ASP A 1081 -20.88 10.24 -11.85
N ALA A 1082 -19.78 10.77 -11.31
CA ALA A 1082 -19.79 12.11 -10.72
C ALA A 1082 -20.12 13.14 -11.82
N ILE A 1083 -21.00 14.11 -11.52
CA ILE A 1083 -21.46 15.09 -12.52
C ILE A 1083 -20.26 15.86 -13.07
N LYS A 1084 -20.01 15.73 -14.38
CA LYS A 1084 -18.80 16.22 -15.05
C LYS A 1084 -18.94 17.70 -15.41
N PHE A 1085 -18.95 18.57 -14.38
CA PHE A 1085 -19.10 20.03 -14.48
C PHE A 1085 -18.06 20.74 -15.37
N THR A 1086 -16.99 20.06 -15.79
CA THR A 1086 -15.89 20.60 -16.62
C THR A 1086 -16.08 20.42 -18.13
N ILE A 1087 -17.20 19.82 -18.58
CA ILE A 1087 -17.46 19.53 -19.99
C ILE A 1087 -18.37 20.60 -20.59
N ASP A 1088 -17.85 21.39 -21.53
CA ASP A 1088 -18.67 22.25 -22.37
C ASP A 1088 -19.46 21.40 -23.38
N ALA A 1089 -20.75 21.21 -23.07
CA ALA A 1089 -21.67 20.37 -23.82
C ALA A 1089 -22.00 20.91 -25.23
N ALA A 1090 -21.56 22.13 -25.60
CA ALA A 1090 -21.65 22.63 -26.97
C ALA A 1090 -20.59 22.00 -27.88
N ASN A 1091 -19.35 21.84 -27.39
CA ASN A 1091 -18.23 21.37 -28.21
C ASN A 1091 -18.36 19.88 -28.61
N LEU A 1092 -18.85 19.04 -27.70
CA LEU A 1092 -19.07 17.61 -27.97
C LEU A 1092 -20.19 17.33 -29.00
N LYS A 1093 -21.01 18.33 -29.38
CA LYS A 1093 -22.15 18.15 -30.31
C LYS A 1093 -21.81 18.45 -31.77
N GLN A 1094 -20.64 18.99 -32.09
CA GLN A 1094 -20.26 19.26 -33.48
C GLN A 1094 -19.53 18.07 -34.12
N LYS A 1095 -19.86 17.80 -35.41
CA LYS A 1095 -19.39 16.67 -36.24
C LYS A 1095 -20.00 15.28 -35.95
N ALA A 1096 -21.33 15.19 -35.88
CA ALA A 1096 -22.04 13.98 -36.30
C ALA A 1096 -22.51 14.13 -37.77
N PRO A 1097 -22.29 13.15 -38.67
CA PRO A 1097 -22.80 13.22 -40.05
C PRO A 1097 -24.33 13.13 -40.11
N ASN A 1098 -24.97 14.01 -40.89
CA ASN A 1098 -26.42 14.03 -41.08
C ASN A 1098 -26.90 12.84 -41.94
N ASN A 1099 -27.24 11.72 -41.30
CA ASN A 1099 -27.97 10.60 -41.91
C ASN A 1099 -29.21 10.24 -41.06
N MET A 1100 -30.22 11.12 -41.08
CA MET A 1100 -31.46 10.96 -40.31
C MET A 1100 -32.74 11.25 -41.14
N ALA A 1101 -32.76 10.86 -42.41
CA ALA A 1101 -33.95 10.92 -43.27
C ALA A 1101 -34.75 9.60 -43.29
N ASP A 1102 -34.10 8.47 -43.55
CA ASP A 1102 -34.77 7.22 -43.97
C ASP A 1102 -35.34 6.32 -42.87
N ARG A 1103 -35.28 6.70 -41.58
CA ARG A 1103 -35.76 5.86 -40.46
C ARG A 1103 -37.15 6.20 -39.93
N ARG A 1104 -37.91 7.06 -40.60
CA ARG A 1104 -39.24 7.52 -40.13
C ARG A 1104 -40.44 6.71 -40.67
N ALA A 1105 -40.21 5.65 -41.43
CA ALA A 1105 -41.26 4.87 -42.11
C ALA A 1105 -41.71 3.58 -41.38
N SER A 1106 -41.02 3.14 -40.32
CA SER A 1106 -41.20 1.78 -39.77
C SER A 1106 -41.23 1.68 -38.24
N MET A 1107 -42.20 2.32 -37.58
CA MET A 1107 -42.83 1.78 -36.37
C MET A 1107 -44.09 2.58 -36.00
N GLY A 1108 -45.21 1.89 -35.83
CA GLY A 1108 -46.47 2.48 -35.36
C GLY A 1108 -47.13 1.60 -34.30
N SER A 1109 -47.79 2.25 -33.35
CA SER A 1109 -48.77 1.67 -32.40
C SER A 1109 -48.32 0.54 -31.46
N SER A 1110 -47.99 0.90 -30.22
CA SER A 1110 -48.64 0.31 -29.03
C SER A 1110 -48.67 1.31 -27.87
N LYS A 1111 -49.53 1.10 -26.86
CA LYS A 1111 -49.88 2.09 -25.82
C LYS A 1111 -49.04 1.98 -24.53
N ALA A 1112 -49.11 3.03 -23.73
CA ALA A 1112 -48.46 3.16 -22.42
C ALA A 1112 -49.12 2.34 -21.30
N GLY A 1113 -48.37 2.09 -20.22
CA GLY A 1113 -48.89 1.50 -18.98
C GLY A 1113 -47.79 1.12 -17.98
N ASP A 1114 -47.17 2.11 -17.31
CA ASP A 1114 -46.91 2.15 -15.86
C ASP A 1114 -45.90 3.26 -15.46
N LYS A 1115 -45.88 3.62 -14.17
CA LYS A 1115 -44.93 4.56 -13.55
C LYS A 1115 -44.09 3.86 -12.47
N PRO A 1116 -42.76 4.10 -12.39
CA PRO A 1116 -42.01 3.88 -11.16
C PRO A 1116 -42.53 4.78 -10.03
N GLY A 1117 -42.42 4.31 -8.78
CA GLY A 1117 -42.91 5.00 -7.58
C GLY A 1117 -41.79 5.60 -6.71
N GLU A 1118 -42.18 6.33 -5.67
CA GLU A 1118 -41.34 7.16 -4.78
C GLU A 1118 -40.38 6.36 -3.84
N ALA A 1119 -39.98 5.15 -4.23
CA ALA A 1119 -39.04 4.32 -3.48
C ALA A 1119 -37.56 4.67 -3.77
N ASP A 1120 -37.22 4.96 -5.04
CA ASP A 1120 -35.83 5.14 -5.48
C ASP A 1120 -35.19 6.44 -4.96
N GLU A 1121 -35.97 7.52 -4.77
CA GLU A 1121 -35.44 8.81 -4.31
C GLU A 1121 -34.85 8.75 -2.89
N LYS A 1122 -35.40 7.91 -2.01
CA LYS A 1122 -34.86 7.74 -0.65
C LYS A 1122 -33.55 6.97 -0.61
N ILE A 1123 -33.37 5.99 -1.49
CA ILE A 1123 -32.10 5.24 -1.59
C ILE A 1123 -30.98 6.18 -2.09
N ASN A 1124 -31.32 7.10 -3.00
CA ASN A 1124 -30.39 8.08 -3.56
C ASN A 1124 -29.95 9.15 -2.54
N SER A 1125 -30.87 9.61 -1.68
CA SER A 1125 -30.57 10.51 -0.54
C SER A 1125 -29.44 9.98 0.35
N ASP A 1126 -29.59 8.75 0.82
CA ASP A 1126 -28.68 8.20 1.84
C ASP A 1126 -27.33 7.81 1.23
N ALA A 1127 -27.32 7.42 -0.06
CA ALA A 1127 -26.09 7.24 -0.84
C ALA A 1127 -25.29 8.54 -1.03
N GLN A 1128 -25.96 9.69 -1.22
CA GLN A 1128 -25.28 10.99 -1.32
C GLN A 1128 -24.66 11.41 0.02
N MET A 1129 -25.31 11.10 1.14
CA MET A 1129 -24.81 11.44 2.48
C MET A 1129 -23.54 10.66 2.87
N MET A 1130 -23.28 9.51 2.23
CA MET A 1130 -22.05 8.73 2.42
C MET A 1130 -20.79 9.37 1.80
N CYS A 1131 -20.92 10.40 0.93
CA CYS A 1131 -19.80 11.04 0.26
C CYS A 1131 -19.36 12.38 0.90
N SER A 1132 -19.38 12.47 2.24
CA SER A 1132 -18.93 13.67 2.97
C SER A 1132 -17.41 13.89 2.82
N ILE A 1133 -17.03 15.14 2.56
CA ILE A 1133 -15.64 15.62 2.47
C ILE A 1133 -14.87 15.39 3.78
N GLU A 1134 -15.55 15.38 4.92
CA GLU A 1134 -14.95 15.26 6.25
C GLU A 1134 -14.37 13.86 6.57
N ASN A 1135 -14.58 12.86 5.69
CA ASN A 1135 -14.21 11.46 5.94
C ASN A 1135 -13.28 10.86 4.86
N GLY A 1136 -12.52 11.72 4.15
CA GLY A 1136 -11.77 11.35 2.94
C GLY A 1136 -10.73 10.24 3.10
N ASP A 1137 -10.06 10.14 4.25
CA ASP A 1137 -8.97 9.18 4.49
C ASP A 1137 -9.44 7.71 4.54
N ALA A 1138 -10.75 7.46 4.73
CA ALA A 1138 -11.30 6.11 4.72
C ALA A 1138 -11.48 5.52 3.30
N CYS A 1139 -11.44 6.35 2.26
CA CYS A 1139 -11.88 5.97 0.90
C CYS A 1139 -10.74 5.42 0.01
N MET A 1140 -10.15 4.28 0.38
CA MET A 1140 -9.19 3.55 -0.48
C MET A 1140 -9.80 2.93 -1.76
N MET A 1141 -11.08 3.20 -2.04
CA MET A 1141 -11.74 2.89 -3.31
C MET A 1141 -11.32 3.87 -4.42
N CYS A 1142 -11.00 5.12 -4.07
CA CYS A 1142 -10.70 6.20 -5.04
C CYS A 1142 -9.21 6.54 -5.15
N SER A 1143 -8.32 5.73 -4.57
CA SER A 1143 -6.87 5.92 -4.60
C SER A 1143 -6.19 4.86 -5.48
N GLY A 1144 -6.19 5.10 -6.80
CA GLY A 1144 -5.47 4.32 -7.83
C GLY A 1144 -4.80 5.23 -8.83
#